data_AF-A0A0Q8TE88-F1
#
_entry.id   AF-A0A0Q8TE88-F1
#
_cell.length_a   1.000
_cell.length_b   1.000
_cell.length_c   1.000
_cell.angle_alpha   90.00
_cell.angle_beta   90.00
_cell.angle_gamma   90.00
#
_symmetry.space_group_name_H-M   'P 1'
#
loop_
_entity.id
_entity.type
_entity.pdbx_description
1 polymer ?
#
loop_
_entity_poly.entity_id
_entity_poly.type
_entity_poly.pdbx_seq_one_letter_code
_entity_poly.pdbx_strand_id
1 'polypeptide(L)'
;MTNTDLSAHTPMMQQYFSLKAAHPDTLVFYRMGDFYELFYADAEKAARLLDITLTQRGQSGGQPVIMAGVPFHALENYLGRLIKMGESVAICEQVGDVATSKGPVERKVVRVVTPGTLTDTELLSDKAESMLLALHQGPRGRAGLAWLSVTQGRVYLAECAQDEVGAWLARVAPSEVIYSAGVTERFEQQLQVLRQGGAFTCPMGPRPDWQFDATLGERKLLEHLGAASLQAWGAQELTQAHAAAAGLLAYAEHTQGRTLTHVHSVQVQRGDDLIDLPASTRRNLEITRTLRGEDAPTLFSLLDTCMTGMGSRLLKTWLLEPPRDRTAARQRLAATTALRGAGGAGGGAGPWATLRGELKGVSDVERITARIALRQVRPRELVGLCKTLHKAALLARAGQAAEPYLAEIFEQLHPPLDCPELLQRAITEEPAALVRDGGVMATGFDSELDELRAIQTNCDDFLLDLETREKARTGIANLRVQFNKVHGFYIEVTSSNLDKVPDDYRRRQTLKNAERFITPELKTFEDKALSANERALAREKWLYEQVLDQLQPHVPALTRLAQALAALDVLCALAERSLTLNWCAPQFVAEPCIEIEDGRHPVVEARLAEVSAGSFIANHTRLNANTRMQVITGPNMGGKSTYMRQVALIVLLASMGSHVPASACRLGPIDAIHTRIGAADDLANAQSTFMLEMTEAAQILHAATPHSLVLMDEIGRGTSTFDGLALASGIATHLHDKTRAFTLFATHYFELTELPAKARHAVNMHVSAAEAGADIVFLHEIQPGPASRSYGIQVAKLAGVPGAVLNHARHALAALEERAGEDELQVDLFAVPAMPESAGASPVEALLASIHPDALSPREALDALYQLKKLVG
;
A
#
# COMPACT_ATOMS: atom_id res chain seq x y z
N MET A 1 -3.05 36.66 -20.30
CA MET A 1 -3.74 36.90 -19.02
C MET A 1 -4.67 38.09 -19.21
N THR A 2 -5.94 37.82 -19.48
CA THR A 2 -6.98 38.85 -19.59
C THR A 2 -7.28 39.35 -18.18
N ASN A 3 -6.99 40.63 -17.93
CA ASN A 3 -7.38 41.31 -16.70
C ASN A 3 -8.91 41.36 -16.70
N THR A 4 -9.54 40.41 -16.00
CA THR A 4 -11.00 40.25 -16.03
C THR A 4 -11.56 41.35 -15.15
N ASP A 5 -12.39 42.23 -15.69
CA ASP A 5 -13.03 43.27 -14.89
C ASP A 5 -14.02 42.63 -13.91
N LEU A 6 -13.63 42.57 -12.64
CA LEU A 6 -14.42 41.96 -11.58
C LEU A 6 -15.36 42.96 -10.88
N SER A 7 -15.45 44.21 -11.33
CA SER A 7 -16.21 45.28 -10.66
C SER A 7 -17.71 45.00 -10.53
N ALA A 8 -18.29 44.20 -11.45
CA ALA A 8 -19.69 43.76 -11.42
C ALA A 8 -19.99 42.66 -10.38
N HIS A 9 -18.97 42.09 -9.74
CA HIS A 9 -19.11 41.05 -8.72
C HIS A 9 -19.16 41.64 -7.31
N THR A 10 -19.76 40.89 -6.37
CA THR A 10 -19.75 41.29 -4.95
C THR A 10 -18.31 41.22 -4.42
N PRO A 11 -17.94 42.03 -3.41
CA PRO A 11 -16.58 42.02 -2.88
C PRO A 11 -16.06 40.63 -2.48
N MET A 12 -16.95 39.77 -1.95
CA MET A 12 -16.65 38.37 -1.65
C MET A 12 -16.32 37.57 -2.92
N MET A 13 -17.13 37.70 -3.98
CA MET A 13 -16.90 36.99 -5.24
C MET A 13 -15.67 37.50 -5.97
N GLN A 14 -15.35 38.80 -5.89
CA GLN A 14 -14.08 39.34 -6.41
C GLN A 14 -12.88 38.65 -5.74
N GLN A 15 -12.92 38.47 -4.42
CA GLN A 15 -11.89 37.76 -3.67
C GLN A 15 -11.84 36.28 -4.07
N TYR A 16 -12.99 35.61 -4.17
CA TYR A 16 -13.06 34.21 -4.63
C TYR A 16 -12.47 34.02 -6.03
N PHE A 17 -12.87 34.84 -7.02
CA PHE A 17 -12.35 34.73 -8.38
C PHE A 17 -10.87 35.02 -8.46
N SER A 18 -10.35 35.96 -7.65
CA SER A 18 -8.91 36.22 -7.57
C SER A 18 -8.14 34.99 -7.06
N LEU A 19 -8.66 34.32 -6.03
CA LEU A 19 -8.07 33.09 -5.50
C LEU A 19 -8.22 31.93 -6.49
N LYS A 20 -9.38 31.79 -7.14
CA LYS A 20 -9.63 30.75 -8.16
C LYS A 20 -8.76 30.96 -9.40
N ALA A 21 -8.47 32.19 -9.79
CA ALA A 21 -7.56 32.49 -10.90
C ALA A 21 -6.12 32.03 -10.61
N ALA A 22 -5.71 32.00 -9.34
CA ALA A 22 -4.43 31.42 -8.92
C ALA A 22 -4.44 29.88 -8.89
N HIS A 23 -5.62 29.26 -8.85
CA HIS A 23 -5.83 27.80 -8.75
C HIS A 23 -6.90 27.31 -9.77
N PRO A 24 -6.70 27.51 -11.08
CA PRO A 24 -7.74 27.26 -12.09
C PRO A 24 -8.19 25.80 -12.13
N ASP A 25 -7.22 24.87 -12.05
CA ASP A 25 -7.44 23.43 -12.21
C ASP A 25 -7.69 22.68 -10.88
N THR A 26 -7.78 23.40 -9.76
CA THR A 26 -7.90 22.84 -8.41
C THR A 26 -9.22 23.28 -7.77
N LEU A 27 -9.90 22.38 -7.05
CA LEU A 27 -11.10 22.75 -6.31
C LEU A 27 -10.76 23.72 -5.19
N VAL A 28 -11.45 24.87 -5.09
CA VAL A 28 -11.21 25.85 -4.02
C VAL A 28 -12.26 25.71 -2.93
N PHE A 29 -11.86 25.20 -1.77
CA PHE A 29 -12.68 25.14 -0.57
C PHE A 29 -12.58 26.48 0.16
N TYR A 30 -13.61 27.30 0.03
CA TYR A 30 -13.63 28.68 0.52
C TYR A 30 -14.35 28.77 1.88
N ARG A 31 -13.62 29.13 2.95
CA ARG A 31 -14.15 29.19 4.32
C ARG A 31 -15.23 30.27 4.48
N MET A 32 -16.45 29.84 4.80
CA MET A 32 -17.64 30.67 5.02
C MET A 32 -18.33 30.27 6.33
N GLY A 33 -18.02 30.98 7.41
CA GLY A 33 -18.55 30.64 8.74
C GLY A 33 -18.12 29.22 9.13
N ASP A 34 -19.07 28.34 9.41
CA ASP A 34 -18.83 26.93 9.76
C ASP A 34 -18.79 25.97 8.57
N PHE A 35 -18.79 26.46 7.34
CA PHE A 35 -18.73 25.65 6.12
C PHE A 35 -17.50 25.96 5.27
N TYR A 36 -17.10 24.99 4.45
CA TYR A 36 -16.33 25.24 3.24
C TYR A 36 -17.28 25.19 2.06
N GLU A 37 -17.37 26.31 1.34
CA GLU A 37 -18.23 26.46 0.18
C GLU A 37 -17.37 26.45 -1.09
N LEU A 38 -17.92 25.86 -2.15
CA LEU A 38 -17.40 25.91 -3.51
C LEU A 38 -18.42 26.62 -4.39
N PHE A 39 -17.97 27.28 -5.45
CA PHE A 39 -18.84 28.05 -6.34
C PHE A 39 -18.69 27.67 -7.81
N TYR A 40 -19.78 27.81 -8.57
CA TYR A 40 -19.84 27.61 -10.02
C TYR A 40 -19.39 26.19 -10.44
N ALA A 41 -18.46 26.08 -11.39
CA ALA A 41 -17.96 24.80 -11.90
C ALA A 41 -17.39 23.90 -10.79
N ASP A 42 -16.74 24.49 -9.78
CA ASP A 42 -16.22 23.74 -8.64
C ASP A 42 -17.37 23.14 -7.81
N ALA A 43 -18.48 23.87 -7.64
CA ALA A 43 -19.66 23.39 -6.94
C ALA A 43 -20.33 22.22 -7.67
N GLU A 44 -20.50 22.33 -8.99
CA GLU A 44 -21.09 21.26 -9.82
C GLU A 44 -20.22 20.00 -9.80
N LYS A 45 -18.91 20.18 -9.93
CA LYS A 45 -17.94 19.08 -9.86
C LYS A 45 -17.95 18.42 -8.48
N ALA A 46 -17.91 19.21 -7.41
CA ALA A 46 -17.95 18.69 -6.04
C ALA A 46 -19.27 17.99 -5.71
N ALA A 47 -20.41 18.53 -6.15
CA ALA A 47 -21.72 17.91 -5.99
C ALA A 47 -21.77 16.50 -6.60
N ARG A 48 -21.26 16.36 -7.85
CA ARG A 48 -21.19 15.06 -8.53
C ARG A 48 -20.24 14.07 -7.87
N LEU A 49 -19.07 14.53 -7.43
CA LEU A 49 -18.04 13.65 -6.86
C LEU A 49 -18.33 13.23 -5.42
N LEU A 50 -18.87 14.15 -4.62
CA LEU A 50 -19.06 13.95 -3.18
C LEU A 50 -20.48 13.53 -2.79
N ASP A 51 -21.40 13.52 -3.76
CA ASP A 51 -22.84 13.33 -3.56
C ASP A 51 -23.40 14.31 -2.52
N ILE A 52 -23.15 15.61 -2.77
CA ILE A 52 -23.64 16.71 -1.93
C ILE A 52 -24.62 17.58 -2.71
N THR A 53 -25.58 18.18 -2.00
CA THR A 53 -26.64 18.98 -2.60
C THR A 53 -26.08 20.24 -3.26
N LEU A 54 -26.37 20.41 -4.55
CA LEU A 54 -26.11 21.64 -5.28
C LEU A 54 -27.23 22.66 -4.99
N THR A 55 -26.87 23.88 -4.61
CA THR A 55 -27.81 24.95 -4.25
C THR A 55 -27.43 26.26 -4.94
N GLN A 56 -28.25 27.31 -4.80
CA GLN A 56 -27.97 28.64 -5.33
C GLN A 56 -28.20 29.70 -4.25
N ARG A 57 -27.32 30.70 -4.18
CA ARG A 57 -27.40 31.78 -3.17
C ARG A 57 -27.14 33.15 -3.79
N GLY A 58 -28.19 33.96 -3.87
CA GLY A 58 -28.09 35.34 -4.36
C GLY A 58 -27.65 35.42 -5.83
N GLN A 59 -27.20 36.59 -6.25
CA GLN A 59 -26.73 36.87 -7.61
C GLN A 59 -25.43 37.68 -7.58
N SER A 60 -24.54 37.43 -8.53
CA SER A 60 -23.30 38.19 -8.72
C SER A 60 -22.99 38.31 -10.21
N GLY A 61 -22.65 39.52 -10.70
CA GLY A 61 -22.44 39.74 -12.13
C GLY A 61 -23.68 39.44 -12.99
N GLY A 62 -24.89 39.57 -12.43
CA GLY A 62 -26.15 39.29 -13.12
C GLY A 62 -26.56 37.82 -13.22
N GLN A 63 -25.77 36.88 -12.68
CA GLN A 63 -26.11 35.45 -12.65
C GLN A 63 -26.26 34.90 -11.22
N PRO A 64 -27.11 33.86 -11.01
CA PRO A 64 -27.19 33.16 -9.74
C PRO A 64 -25.84 32.53 -9.36
N VAL A 65 -25.44 32.65 -8.09
CA VAL A 65 -24.24 31.97 -7.60
C VAL A 65 -24.59 30.53 -7.27
N ILE A 66 -24.14 29.60 -8.11
CA ILE A 66 -24.24 28.15 -7.87
C ILE A 66 -23.23 27.78 -6.78
N MET A 67 -23.67 27.05 -5.76
CA MET A 67 -22.81 26.67 -4.63
C MET A 67 -23.09 25.27 -4.10
N ALA A 68 -22.06 24.65 -3.55
CA ALA A 68 -22.12 23.42 -2.77
C ALA A 68 -21.20 23.59 -1.57
N GLY A 69 -21.46 22.91 -0.47
CA GLY A 69 -20.65 23.09 0.73
C GLY A 69 -20.62 21.89 1.64
N VAL A 70 -19.55 21.81 2.44
CA VAL A 70 -19.35 20.78 3.45
C VAL A 70 -19.11 21.42 4.82
N PRO A 71 -19.62 20.82 5.92
CA PRO A 71 -19.34 21.32 7.26
C PRO A 71 -17.84 21.26 7.57
N PHE A 72 -17.32 22.27 8.25
CA PHE A 72 -15.92 22.35 8.66
C PHE A 72 -15.42 21.08 9.34
N HIS A 73 -16.18 20.58 10.32
CA HIS A 73 -15.80 19.46 11.17
C HIS A 73 -15.76 18.12 10.40
N ALA A 74 -16.31 18.08 9.19
CA ALA A 74 -16.33 16.89 8.35
C ALA A 74 -15.36 16.98 7.16
N LEU A 75 -14.58 18.08 7.05
CA LEU A 75 -13.71 18.36 5.92
C LEU A 75 -12.83 17.16 5.53
N GLU A 76 -12.16 16.55 6.51
CA GLU A 76 -11.20 15.46 6.29
C GLU A 76 -11.81 14.25 5.58
N ASN A 77 -13.05 13.89 5.90
CA ASN A 77 -13.78 12.80 5.25
C ASN A 77 -14.06 13.10 3.76
N TYR A 78 -14.36 14.35 3.43
CA TYR A 78 -14.58 14.76 2.04
C TYR A 78 -13.27 14.88 1.27
N LEU A 79 -12.20 15.39 1.90
CA LEU A 79 -10.86 15.41 1.32
C LEU A 79 -10.38 14.00 0.99
N GLY A 80 -10.54 13.03 1.91
CA GLY A 80 -10.15 11.65 1.68
C GLY A 80 -10.84 11.01 0.46
N ARG A 81 -12.09 11.37 0.18
CA ARG A 81 -12.81 10.92 -1.02
C ARG A 81 -12.30 11.60 -2.29
N LEU A 82 -12.13 12.91 -2.29
CA LEU A 82 -11.61 13.66 -3.45
C LEU A 82 -10.21 13.19 -3.84
N ILE A 83 -9.35 12.98 -2.86
CA ILE A 83 -7.96 12.56 -3.07
C ILE A 83 -7.89 11.15 -3.66
N LYS A 84 -8.74 10.21 -3.20
CA LYS A 84 -8.86 8.88 -3.81
C LYS A 84 -9.32 8.92 -5.26
N MET A 85 -10.03 9.96 -5.65
CA MET A 85 -10.45 10.22 -7.05
C MET A 85 -9.39 11.01 -7.85
N GLY A 86 -8.24 11.34 -7.25
CA GLY A 86 -7.16 12.09 -7.88
C GLY A 86 -7.37 13.61 -7.93
N GLU A 87 -8.31 14.15 -7.16
CA GLU A 87 -8.66 15.58 -7.18
C GLU A 87 -7.85 16.37 -6.14
N SER A 88 -7.22 17.45 -6.59
CA SER A 88 -6.52 18.39 -5.71
C SER A 88 -7.47 19.46 -5.16
N VAL A 89 -7.24 19.88 -3.92
CA VAL A 89 -8.10 20.83 -3.20
C VAL A 89 -7.28 21.92 -2.53
N ALA A 90 -7.54 23.18 -2.88
CA ALA A 90 -6.99 24.36 -2.22
C ALA A 90 -7.87 24.77 -1.04
N ILE A 91 -7.30 24.80 0.17
CA ILE A 91 -8.00 25.19 1.40
C ILE A 91 -7.78 26.68 1.64
N CYS A 92 -8.86 27.44 1.54
CA CYS A 92 -8.86 28.89 1.72
C CYS A 92 -9.46 29.24 3.09
N GLU A 93 -8.64 29.84 3.96
CA GLU A 93 -9.01 30.24 5.32
C GLU A 93 -9.14 31.75 5.46
N GLN A 94 -9.85 32.17 6.50
CA GLN A 94 -9.93 33.57 6.91
C GLN A 94 -8.63 33.95 7.65
N VAL A 95 -8.02 35.05 7.22
CA VAL A 95 -6.78 35.58 7.79
C VAL A 95 -7.06 37.01 8.27
N GLY A 96 -6.60 37.33 9.48
CA GLY A 96 -6.85 38.62 10.12
C GLY A 96 -8.04 38.62 11.07
N ASP A 97 -8.25 39.73 11.77
CA ASP A 97 -9.25 39.86 12.82
C ASP A 97 -10.59 40.34 12.26
N VAL A 98 -11.63 39.51 12.39
CA VAL A 98 -13.00 39.76 11.91
C VAL A 98 -13.59 41.05 12.49
N ALA A 99 -13.14 41.47 13.68
CA ALA A 99 -13.69 42.61 14.39
C ALA A 99 -13.20 43.98 13.86
N THR A 100 -12.07 44.03 13.15
CA THR A 100 -11.40 45.30 12.81
C THR A 100 -11.59 45.77 11.36
N SER A 101 -12.07 44.91 10.46
CA SER A 101 -12.16 45.21 9.02
C SER A 101 -13.55 45.66 8.55
N LYS A 102 -13.64 46.86 7.94
CA LYS A 102 -14.80 47.29 7.14
C LYS A 102 -14.76 46.60 5.76
N GLY A 103 -15.37 45.42 5.65
CA GLY A 103 -15.44 44.64 4.40
C GLY A 103 -15.35 43.13 4.65
N PRO A 104 -15.36 42.28 3.60
CA PRO A 104 -15.08 40.86 3.76
C PRO A 104 -13.67 40.67 4.36
N VAL A 105 -13.57 39.79 5.36
CA VAL A 105 -12.29 39.41 5.98
C VAL A 105 -11.32 38.91 4.89
N GLU A 106 -10.04 39.24 5.01
CA GLU A 106 -9.02 38.76 4.09
C GLU A 106 -9.00 37.23 4.12
N ARG A 107 -8.82 36.61 2.95
CA ARG A 107 -8.77 35.17 2.82
C ARG A 107 -7.58 34.76 1.98
N LYS A 108 -6.90 33.71 2.42
CA LYS A 108 -5.72 33.17 1.76
C LYS A 108 -5.82 31.65 1.68
N VAL A 109 -5.31 31.10 0.59
CA VAL A 109 -5.06 29.66 0.50
C VAL A 109 -3.90 29.35 1.45
N VAL A 110 -4.18 28.55 2.48
CA VAL A 110 -3.18 28.18 3.50
C VAL A 110 -2.48 26.88 3.17
N ARG A 111 -3.14 26.01 2.40
CA ARG A 111 -2.63 24.69 2.01
C ARG A 111 -3.30 24.23 0.72
N VAL A 112 -2.56 23.50 -0.11
CA VAL A 112 -3.13 22.75 -1.23
C VAL A 112 -2.94 21.27 -0.94
N VAL A 113 -4.04 20.54 -0.82
CA VAL A 113 -4.05 19.09 -0.57
C VAL A 113 -4.06 18.38 -1.92
N THR A 114 -3.02 17.62 -2.19
CA THR A 114 -2.86 16.88 -3.45
C THR A 114 -2.56 15.41 -3.17
N PRO A 115 -2.88 14.50 -4.10
CA PRO A 115 -2.65 13.07 -3.88
C PRO A 115 -1.19 12.68 -3.65
N GLY A 116 -0.22 13.47 -4.14
CA GLY A 116 1.23 13.23 -3.96
C GLY A 116 1.86 13.88 -2.74
N THR A 117 1.18 14.81 -2.05
CA THR A 117 1.77 15.55 -0.92
C THR A 117 0.96 15.39 0.37
N LEU A 118 0.42 14.20 0.59
CA LEU A 118 -0.36 13.90 1.79
C LEU A 118 0.56 13.65 2.99
N THR A 119 0.21 14.26 4.12
CA THR A 119 0.87 14.08 5.41
C THR A 119 -0.10 13.68 6.51
N ASP A 120 -1.40 13.88 6.32
CA ASP A 120 -2.43 13.63 7.34
C ASP A 120 -2.73 12.12 7.45
N THR A 121 -2.66 11.58 8.67
CA THR A 121 -2.91 10.16 8.96
C THR A 121 -4.34 9.73 8.59
N GLU A 122 -5.31 10.65 8.62
CA GLU A 122 -6.70 10.35 8.27
C GLU A 122 -6.92 10.17 6.75
N LEU A 123 -6.03 10.74 5.93
CA LEU A 123 -6.10 10.68 4.46
C LEU A 123 -5.25 9.54 3.90
N LEU A 124 -4.35 8.98 4.70
CA LEU A 124 -3.38 7.97 4.30
C LEU A 124 -3.49 6.71 5.16
N SER A 125 -3.73 5.56 4.53
CA SER A 125 -3.58 4.26 5.20
C SER A 125 -2.22 4.15 5.89
N ASP A 126 -2.19 3.57 7.10
CA ASP A 126 -0.97 3.40 7.89
C ASP A 126 0.12 2.61 7.14
N LYS A 127 -0.26 1.78 6.18
CA LYS A 127 0.63 0.90 5.40
C LYS A 127 0.95 1.44 4.00
N ALA A 128 0.54 2.66 3.69
CA ALA A 128 0.74 3.30 2.39
C ALA A 128 1.58 4.57 2.49
N GLU A 129 2.25 4.90 1.39
CA GLU A 129 2.95 6.17 1.20
C GLU A 129 2.34 6.91 0.02
N SER A 130 2.30 8.24 0.13
CA SER A 130 1.94 9.14 -0.97
C SER A 130 3.23 9.58 -1.65
N MET A 131 3.41 9.14 -2.90
CA MET A 131 4.63 9.40 -3.66
C MET A 131 4.37 10.48 -4.69
N LEU A 132 5.08 11.61 -4.59
CA LEU A 132 5.12 12.64 -5.62
C LEU A 132 6.33 12.39 -6.53
N LEU A 133 6.10 12.37 -7.84
CA LEU A 133 7.15 12.20 -8.84
C LEU A 133 7.17 13.38 -9.82
N ALA A 134 8.35 13.91 -10.09
CA ALA A 134 8.61 14.94 -11.09
C ALA A 134 9.39 14.37 -12.27
N LEU A 135 8.99 14.76 -13.49
CA LEU A 135 9.63 14.40 -14.74
C LEU A 135 10.19 15.64 -15.45
N HIS A 136 11.42 15.54 -15.94
CA HIS A 136 12.03 16.54 -16.80
C HIS A 136 12.49 15.90 -18.11
N GLN A 137 12.07 16.44 -19.25
CA GLN A 137 12.55 15.98 -20.55
C GLN A 137 13.88 16.66 -20.87
N GLY A 138 14.95 15.86 -20.93
CA GLY A 138 16.29 16.32 -21.29
C GLY A 138 16.58 16.26 -22.80
N PRO A 139 17.72 16.83 -23.23
CA PRO A 139 18.18 16.72 -24.61
C PRO A 139 18.56 15.27 -24.95
N ARG A 140 18.65 14.97 -26.26
CA ARG A 140 19.09 13.67 -26.81
C ARG A 140 18.27 12.46 -26.34
N GLY A 141 16.97 12.65 -26.10
CA GLY A 141 16.08 11.54 -25.73
C GLY A 141 16.24 11.05 -24.29
N ARG A 142 16.82 11.87 -23.40
CA ARG A 142 16.97 11.57 -21.98
C ARG A 142 15.79 12.12 -21.17
N ALA A 143 15.53 11.52 -20.01
CA ALA A 143 14.58 12.00 -19.03
C ALA A 143 15.21 11.98 -17.63
N GLY A 144 14.97 13.04 -16.87
CA GLY A 144 15.30 13.12 -15.46
C GLY A 144 14.07 12.85 -14.61
N LEU A 145 14.27 12.10 -13.53
CA LEU A 145 13.23 11.73 -12.58
C LEU A 145 13.70 12.12 -11.19
N ALA A 146 12.79 12.72 -10.43
CA ALA A 146 12.96 12.92 -9.00
C ALA A 146 11.65 12.60 -8.29
N TRP A 147 11.69 11.91 -7.16
CA TRP A 147 10.48 11.63 -6.40
C TRP A 147 10.75 11.60 -4.90
N LEU A 148 9.69 11.83 -4.12
CA LEU A 148 9.73 11.77 -2.66
C LEU A 148 8.35 11.41 -2.10
N SER A 149 8.34 10.80 -0.92
CA SER A 149 7.19 10.92 -0.02
C SER A 149 7.47 12.06 0.96
N VAL A 150 6.50 12.96 1.14
CA VAL A 150 6.65 14.11 2.04
C VAL A 150 6.86 13.65 3.48
N THR A 151 6.43 12.44 3.85
CA THR A 151 6.59 11.89 5.20
C THR A 151 7.99 11.30 5.47
N GLN A 152 8.73 10.88 4.44
CA GLN A 152 9.99 10.14 4.59
C GLN A 152 11.24 11.03 4.64
N GLY A 153 11.18 12.25 4.09
CA GLY A 153 12.31 13.18 4.09
C GLY A 153 13.52 12.70 3.26
N ARG A 154 13.30 11.81 2.28
CA ARG A 154 14.32 11.36 1.31
C ARG A 154 13.88 11.70 -0.11
N VAL A 155 14.80 12.25 -0.89
CA VAL A 155 14.62 12.49 -2.33
C VAL A 155 15.35 11.41 -3.11
N TYR A 156 14.65 10.77 -4.02
CA TYR A 156 15.23 9.82 -4.94
C TYR A 156 15.44 10.47 -6.30
N LEU A 157 16.53 10.11 -6.97
CA LEU A 157 16.92 10.62 -8.29
C LEU A 157 17.20 9.48 -9.26
N ALA A 158 16.82 9.69 -10.51
CA ALA A 158 17.24 8.82 -11.61
C ALA A 158 17.34 9.59 -12.92
N GLU A 159 18.16 9.08 -13.84
CA GLU A 159 18.12 9.47 -15.24
C GLU A 159 18.00 8.23 -16.11
N CYS A 160 17.13 8.30 -17.12
CA CYS A 160 16.89 7.20 -18.03
C CYS A 160 16.66 7.70 -19.47
N ALA A 161 16.54 6.77 -20.40
CA ALA A 161 16.05 7.08 -21.73
C ALA A 161 14.53 7.30 -21.72
N GLN A 162 14.00 8.11 -22.64
CA GLN A 162 12.57 8.49 -22.65
C GLN A 162 11.61 7.29 -22.83
N ASP A 163 12.06 6.22 -23.48
CA ASP A 163 11.34 4.96 -23.62
C ASP A 163 11.24 4.17 -22.31
N GLU A 164 12.21 4.33 -21.41
CA GLU A 164 12.25 3.66 -20.10
C GLU A 164 11.35 4.33 -19.04
N VAL A 165 10.84 5.53 -19.29
CA VAL A 165 10.01 6.30 -18.33
C VAL A 165 8.79 5.51 -17.86
N GLY A 166 8.15 4.75 -18.75
CA GLY A 166 7.00 3.91 -18.38
C GLY A 166 7.34 2.85 -17.33
N ALA A 167 8.51 2.20 -17.46
CA ALA A 167 8.97 1.20 -16.50
C ALA A 167 9.29 1.83 -15.14
N TRP A 168 9.89 3.02 -15.14
CA TRP A 168 10.13 3.78 -13.91
C TRP A 168 8.83 4.21 -13.21
N LEU A 169 7.84 4.70 -13.95
CA LEU A 169 6.54 5.07 -13.39
C LEU A 169 5.83 3.87 -12.75
N ALA A 170 5.84 2.72 -13.44
CA ALA A 170 5.27 1.48 -12.90
C ALA A 170 6.04 0.98 -11.66
N ARG A 171 7.36 1.15 -11.63
CA ARG A 171 8.20 0.77 -10.48
C ARG A 171 7.95 1.63 -9.25
N VAL A 172 7.99 2.95 -9.41
CA VAL A 172 7.81 3.93 -8.32
C VAL A 172 6.36 3.96 -7.84
N ALA A 173 5.40 3.71 -8.74
CA ALA A 173 3.96 3.77 -8.49
C ALA A 173 3.53 5.10 -7.81
N PRO A 174 3.78 6.25 -8.46
CA PRO A 174 3.49 7.55 -7.88
C PRO A 174 1.99 7.75 -7.62
N SER A 175 1.68 8.52 -6.57
CA SER A 175 0.34 9.01 -6.27
C SER A 175 0.01 10.29 -7.02
N GLU A 176 1.01 10.98 -7.54
CA GLU A 176 0.88 12.16 -8.40
C GLU A 176 2.14 12.35 -9.25
N VAL A 177 1.96 12.73 -10.51
CA VAL A 177 3.07 13.04 -11.44
C VAL A 177 3.02 14.51 -11.85
N ILE A 178 4.13 15.21 -11.71
CA ILE A 178 4.32 16.55 -12.28
C ILE A 178 5.38 16.51 -13.35
N TYR A 179 5.28 17.38 -14.35
CA TYR A 179 6.27 17.47 -15.42
C TYR A 179 6.41 18.91 -15.90
N SER A 180 7.54 19.24 -16.53
CA SER A 180 7.75 20.57 -17.10
C SER A 180 6.75 20.85 -18.22
N ALA A 181 6.16 22.04 -18.25
CA ALA A 181 5.32 22.51 -19.36
C ALA A 181 6.12 22.73 -20.66
N GLY A 182 7.45 22.78 -20.60
CA GLY A 182 8.34 22.90 -21.76
C GLY A 182 8.60 21.60 -22.51
N VAL A 183 7.96 20.48 -22.11
CA VAL A 183 8.11 19.19 -22.81
C VAL A 183 7.55 19.24 -24.23
N THR A 184 8.13 18.43 -25.12
CA THR A 184 7.61 18.25 -26.48
C THR A 184 6.22 17.62 -26.46
N GLU A 185 5.34 18.02 -27.40
CA GLU A 185 4.00 17.45 -27.55
C GLU A 185 4.02 15.91 -27.66
N ARG A 186 5.05 15.36 -28.34
CA ARG A 186 5.24 13.91 -28.46
C ARG A 186 5.46 13.23 -27.11
N PHE A 187 6.24 13.85 -26.22
CA PHE A 187 6.50 13.29 -24.90
C PHE A 187 5.25 13.37 -24.01
N GLU A 188 4.50 14.47 -24.09
CA GLU A 188 3.22 14.56 -23.38
C GLU A 188 2.21 13.51 -23.87
N GLN A 189 2.10 13.31 -25.18
CA GLN A 189 1.28 12.24 -25.77
C GLN A 189 1.73 10.85 -25.29
N GLN A 190 3.04 10.61 -25.21
CA GLN A 190 3.57 9.35 -24.66
C GLN A 190 3.13 9.14 -23.20
N LEU A 191 3.18 10.16 -22.35
CA LEU A 191 2.69 10.09 -20.96
C LEU A 191 1.19 9.82 -20.90
N GLN A 192 0.40 10.47 -21.76
CA GLN A 192 -1.04 10.24 -21.84
C GLN A 192 -1.37 8.80 -22.28
N VAL A 193 -0.65 8.26 -23.27
CA VAL A 193 -0.80 6.86 -23.70
C VAL A 193 -0.42 5.89 -22.59
N LEU A 194 0.67 6.14 -21.86
CA LEU A 194 1.07 5.32 -20.72
C LEU A 194 0.00 5.32 -19.63
N ARG A 195 -0.63 6.48 -19.36
CA ARG A 195 -1.73 6.59 -18.39
C ARG A 195 -2.98 5.86 -18.85
N GLN A 196 -3.39 6.04 -20.11
CA GLN A 196 -4.55 5.36 -20.71
C GLN A 196 -4.34 3.83 -20.79
N GLY A 197 -3.11 3.39 -21.06
CA GLY A 197 -2.71 1.98 -21.05
C GLY A 197 -2.52 1.39 -19.64
N GLY A 198 -2.80 2.14 -18.57
CA GLY A 198 -2.76 1.64 -17.20
C GLY A 198 -1.36 1.46 -16.61
N ALA A 199 -0.29 1.99 -17.24
CA ALA A 199 1.06 1.95 -16.68
C ALA A 199 1.16 2.70 -15.35
N PHE A 200 0.35 3.76 -15.20
CA PHE A 200 0.10 4.45 -13.95
C PHE A 200 -1.31 5.08 -13.98
N THR A 201 -1.94 5.24 -12.82
CA THR A 201 -3.34 5.70 -12.72
C THR A 201 -3.51 7.06 -12.05
N CYS A 202 -2.42 7.61 -11.49
CA CYS A 202 -2.46 8.86 -10.76
C CYS A 202 -2.73 10.09 -11.65
N PRO A 203 -3.18 11.21 -11.06
CA PRO A 203 -3.23 12.48 -11.79
C PRO A 203 -1.83 12.90 -12.27
N MET A 204 -1.80 13.58 -13.41
CA MET A 204 -0.60 14.23 -13.96
C MET A 204 -0.89 15.71 -14.24
N GLY A 205 0.07 16.60 -13.94
CA GLY A 205 -0.10 18.04 -14.14
C GLY A 205 1.16 18.74 -14.64
N PRO A 206 1.07 19.58 -15.69
CA PRO A 206 2.20 20.38 -16.15
C PRO A 206 2.51 21.47 -15.13
N ARG A 207 3.79 21.84 -15.04
CA ARG A 207 4.30 22.90 -14.16
C ARG A 207 5.19 23.85 -14.95
N PRO A 208 5.26 25.15 -14.60
CA PRO A 208 6.03 26.12 -15.38
C PRO A 208 7.48 25.69 -15.58
N ASP A 209 7.98 25.80 -16.81
CA ASP A 209 9.29 25.27 -17.21
C ASP A 209 10.45 25.84 -16.39
N TRP A 210 10.36 27.12 -15.99
CA TRP A 210 11.36 27.77 -15.14
C TRP A 210 11.55 27.12 -13.76
N GLN A 211 10.61 26.28 -13.30
CA GLN A 211 10.74 25.52 -12.07
C GLN A 211 11.67 24.30 -12.22
N PHE A 212 11.92 23.86 -13.45
CA PHE A 212 12.75 22.70 -13.77
C PHE A 212 14.15 23.13 -14.23
N ASP A 213 14.83 23.91 -13.40
CA ASP A 213 16.21 24.32 -13.67
C ASP A 213 17.21 23.41 -12.95
N ALA A 214 18.17 22.86 -13.69
CA ALA A 214 19.15 21.91 -13.16
C ALA A 214 20.06 22.54 -12.11
N THR A 215 20.52 23.78 -12.32
CA THR A 215 21.42 24.48 -11.41
C THR A 215 20.71 24.79 -10.09
N LEU A 216 19.45 25.21 -10.16
CA LEU A 216 18.59 25.43 -9.01
C LEU A 216 18.37 24.13 -8.23
N GLY A 217 18.12 23.03 -8.95
CA GLY A 217 17.93 21.70 -8.35
C GLY A 217 19.16 21.22 -7.59
N GLU A 218 20.34 21.28 -8.22
CA GLU A 218 21.60 20.94 -7.57
C GLU A 218 21.82 21.78 -6.32
N ARG A 219 21.63 23.11 -6.42
CA ARG A 219 21.79 24.02 -5.27
C ARG A 219 20.83 23.68 -4.13
N LYS A 220 19.54 23.43 -4.43
CA LYS A 220 18.54 23.06 -3.41
C LYS A 220 18.93 21.75 -2.71
N LEU A 221 19.35 20.74 -3.49
CA LEU A 221 19.78 19.45 -2.92
C LEU A 221 21.01 19.62 -2.01
N LEU A 222 22.00 20.42 -2.43
CA LEU A 222 23.19 20.72 -1.63
C LEU A 222 22.85 21.47 -0.34
N GLU A 223 21.92 22.42 -0.39
CA GLU A 223 21.42 23.15 0.78
C GLU A 223 20.75 22.22 1.78
N HIS A 224 19.86 21.32 1.32
CA HIS A 224 19.22 20.31 2.17
C HIS A 224 20.22 19.31 2.78
N LEU A 225 21.25 18.93 2.02
CA LEU A 225 22.27 17.98 2.49
C LEU A 225 23.36 18.63 3.34
N GLY A 226 23.44 19.97 3.37
CA GLY A 226 24.56 20.69 3.98
C GLY A 226 25.92 20.35 3.35
N ALA A 227 25.95 20.07 2.05
CA ALA A 227 27.12 19.53 1.34
C ALA A 227 27.68 20.50 0.29
N ALA A 228 28.96 20.37 -0.03
CA ALA A 228 29.62 21.17 -1.07
C ALA A 228 29.51 20.57 -2.49
N SER A 229 29.24 19.27 -2.61
CA SER A 229 29.05 18.58 -3.88
C SER A 229 28.15 17.34 -3.71
N LEU A 230 27.56 16.86 -4.81
CA LEU A 230 26.69 15.68 -4.84
C LEU A 230 27.46 14.37 -5.13
N GLN A 231 28.79 14.41 -5.15
CA GLN A 231 29.65 13.26 -5.50
C GLN A 231 29.47 12.08 -4.54
N ALA A 232 29.33 12.34 -3.24
CA ALA A 232 29.18 11.29 -2.21
C ALA A 232 27.90 10.45 -2.39
N TRP A 233 26.89 10.99 -3.09
CA TRP A 233 25.63 10.31 -3.40
C TRP A 233 25.60 9.76 -4.83
N GLY A 234 26.70 9.89 -5.59
CA GLY A 234 26.75 9.52 -7.00
C GLY A 234 25.80 10.34 -7.89
N ALA A 235 25.39 11.53 -7.43
CA ALA A 235 24.39 12.36 -8.10
C ALA A 235 24.97 13.55 -8.87
N GLN A 236 26.30 13.75 -8.85
CA GLN A 236 26.93 14.95 -9.41
C GLN A 236 26.65 15.17 -10.90
N GLU A 237 26.57 14.10 -11.69
CA GLU A 237 26.43 14.18 -13.15
C GLU A 237 24.97 14.09 -13.62
N LEU A 238 24.00 13.99 -12.70
CA LEU A 238 22.58 13.77 -13.02
C LEU A 238 21.83 15.08 -13.28
N THR A 239 22.30 15.88 -14.23
CA THR A 239 21.77 17.22 -14.55
C THR A 239 20.26 17.22 -14.82
N GLN A 240 19.73 16.21 -15.51
CA GLN A 240 18.30 16.12 -15.79
C GLN A 240 17.49 15.77 -14.54
N ALA A 241 18.04 14.91 -13.68
CA ALA A 241 17.41 14.59 -12.40
C ALA A 241 17.43 15.80 -11.45
N HIS A 242 18.46 16.66 -11.51
CA HIS A 242 18.49 17.91 -10.76
C HIS A 242 17.35 18.84 -11.19
N ALA A 243 17.11 18.99 -12.50
CA ALA A 243 15.98 19.78 -13.00
C ALA A 243 14.64 19.23 -12.51
N ALA A 244 14.44 17.91 -12.55
CA ALA A 244 13.26 17.27 -11.97
C ALA A 244 13.15 17.52 -10.46
N ALA A 245 14.25 17.46 -9.71
CA ALA A 245 14.28 17.71 -8.28
C ALA A 245 13.94 19.15 -7.93
N ALA A 246 14.34 20.12 -8.75
CA ALA A 246 13.95 21.52 -8.58
C ALA A 246 12.43 21.70 -8.61
N GLY A 247 11.78 21.12 -9.63
CA GLY A 247 10.33 21.12 -9.79
C GLY A 247 9.62 20.36 -8.66
N LEU A 248 10.15 19.19 -8.29
CA LEU A 248 9.65 18.37 -7.19
C LEU A 248 9.61 19.14 -5.86
N LEU A 249 10.76 19.68 -5.46
CA LEU A 249 10.91 20.39 -4.19
C LEU A 249 10.09 21.68 -4.20
N ALA A 250 10.16 22.47 -5.28
CA ALA A 250 9.36 23.69 -5.38
C ALA A 250 7.85 23.41 -5.29
N TYR A 251 7.39 22.32 -5.90
CA TYR A 251 5.99 21.93 -5.84
C TYR A 251 5.57 21.46 -4.45
N ALA A 252 6.36 20.58 -3.82
CA ALA A 252 6.08 20.12 -2.46
C ALA A 252 6.13 21.28 -1.44
N GLU A 253 7.08 22.21 -1.56
CA GLU A 253 7.13 23.42 -0.73
C GLU A 253 5.90 24.31 -0.95
N HIS A 254 5.45 24.45 -2.20
CA HIS A 254 4.26 25.24 -2.53
C HIS A 254 2.98 24.62 -1.96
N THR A 255 2.79 23.29 -2.06
CA THR A 255 1.58 22.64 -1.54
C THR A 255 1.53 22.65 -0.02
N GLN A 256 2.68 22.52 0.65
CA GLN A 256 2.80 22.61 2.11
C GLN A 256 2.84 24.04 2.66
N GLY A 257 3.17 25.03 1.81
CA GLY A 257 3.32 26.44 2.19
C GLY A 257 4.59 26.76 3.00
N ARG A 258 5.56 25.85 3.05
CA ARG A 258 6.80 25.95 3.87
C ARG A 258 7.95 25.16 3.23
N THR A 259 9.17 25.44 3.68
CA THR A 259 10.37 24.67 3.32
C THR A 259 10.38 23.29 3.98
N LEU A 260 10.97 22.29 3.30
CA LEU A 260 11.00 20.91 3.77
C LEU A 260 12.27 20.62 4.61
N THR A 261 12.30 21.10 5.85
CA THR A 261 13.49 21.03 6.72
C THR A 261 13.91 19.61 7.12
N HIS A 262 12.99 18.64 7.02
CA HIS A 262 13.26 17.22 7.29
C HIS A 262 13.84 16.45 6.10
N VAL A 263 13.96 17.08 4.91
CA VAL A 263 14.64 16.46 3.78
C VAL A 263 16.14 16.48 4.04
N HIS A 264 16.73 15.31 4.27
CA HIS A 264 18.10 15.15 4.77
C HIS A 264 18.90 14.08 4.01
N SER A 265 18.30 13.45 2.99
CA SER A 265 18.91 12.35 2.26
C SER A 265 18.53 12.40 0.78
N VAL A 266 19.53 12.12 -0.06
CA VAL A 266 19.36 11.90 -1.49
C VAL A 266 19.82 10.48 -1.82
N GLN A 267 19.08 9.79 -2.67
CA GLN A 267 19.45 8.47 -3.15
C GLN A 267 19.30 8.39 -4.67
N VAL A 268 20.41 8.14 -5.35
CA VAL A 268 20.39 7.79 -6.77
C VAL A 268 19.94 6.34 -6.90
N GLN A 269 18.92 6.10 -7.70
CA GLN A 269 18.57 4.75 -8.13
C GLN A 269 19.06 4.54 -9.56
N ARG A 270 19.77 3.43 -9.79
CA ARG A 270 20.14 2.99 -11.13
C ARG A 270 19.19 1.88 -11.59
N GLY A 271 19.14 1.66 -12.90
CA GLY A 271 18.29 0.62 -13.49
C GLY A 271 18.65 -0.78 -12.99
N ASP A 272 19.92 -1.00 -12.64
CA ASP A 272 20.53 -2.30 -12.35
C ASP A 272 20.89 -2.53 -10.87
N ASP A 273 20.59 -1.61 -9.96
CA ASP A 273 20.88 -1.76 -8.52
C ASP A 273 19.93 -2.76 -7.82
N LEU A 274 18.69 -2.84 -8.31
CA LEU A 274 17.62 -3.66 -7.73
C LEU A 274 17.37 -4.90 -8.58
N ILE A 275 16.88 -5.98 -7.96
CA ILE A 275 16.31 -7.08 -8.74
C ILE A 275 15.10 -6.56 -9.49
N ASP A 276 15.10 -6.75 -10.81
CA ASP A 276 13.97 -6.33 -11.63
C ASP A 276 12.75 -7.21 -11.34
N LEU A 277 11.65 -6.55 -10.99
CA LEU A 277 10.36 -7.15 -10.66
C LEU A 277 9.28 -6.41 -11.45
N PRO A 278 9.07 -6.80 -12.73
CA PRO A 278 8.05 -6.19 -13.57
C PRO A 278 6.67 -6.17 -12.91
N ALA A 279 5.82 -5.21 -13.26
CA ALA A 279 4.49 -5.08 -12.67
C ALA A 279 3.64 -6.36 -12.84
N SER A 280 3.77 -7.04 -13.99
CA SER A 280 3.17 -8.35 -14.24
C SER A 280 3.68 -9.41 -13.26
N THR A 281 4.99 -9.47 -12.99
CA THR A 281 5.55 -10.34 -11.94
C THR A 281 4.99 -10.03 -10.56
N ARG A 282 4.95 -8.75 -10.16
CA ARG A 282 4.42 -8.35 -8.84
C ARG A 282 2.97 -8.80 -8.66
N ARG A 283 2.16 -8.68 -9.72
CA ARG A 283 0.76 -9.12 -9.76
C ARG A 283 0.64 -10.64 -9.73
N ASN A 284 1.38 -11.36 -10.58
CA ASN A 284 1.30 -12.82 -10.71
C ASN A 284 1.80 -13.56 -9.46
N LEU A 285 2.76 -12.97 -8.75
CA LEU A 285 3.26 -13.48 -7.47
C LEU A 285 2.42 -13.01 -6.26
N GLU A 286 1.38 -12.20 -6.50
CA GLU A 286 0.48 -11.64 -5.47
C GLU A 286 1.25 -11.06 -4.27
N ILE A 287 2.29 -10.26 -4.54
CA ILE A 287 3.21 -9.78 -3.50
C ILE A 287 2.46 -8.88 -2.50
N THR A 288 1.73 -7.88 -2.99
CA THR A 288 0.99 -6.91 -2.15
C THR A 288 -0.49 -6.81 -2.49
N ARG A 289 -0.91 -7.36 -3.63
CA ARG A 289 -2.30 -7.36 -4.11
C ARG A 289 -2.59 -8.71 -4.75
N THR A 290 -3.80 -9.23 -4.56
CA THR A 290 -4.24 -10.44 -5.25
C THR A 290 -4.49 -10.15 -6.73
N LEU A 291 -4.65 -11.20 -7.55
CA LEU A 291 -5.08 -11.07 -8.95
C LEU A 291 -6.44 -10.36 -9.09
N ARG A 292 -7.28 -10.37 -8.03
CA ARG A 292 -8.57 -9.67 -7.95
C ARG A 292 -8.45 -8.24 -7.42
N GLY A 293 -7.25 -7.80 -7.05
CA GLY A 293 -7.00 -6.46 -6.49
C GLY A 293 -7.23 -6.33 -4.98
N GLU A 294 -7.46 -7.43 -4.26
CA GLU A 294 -7.65 -7.44 -2.81
C GLU A 294 -6.30 -7.34 -2.06
N ASP A 295 -6.30 -6.85 -0.82
CA ASP A 295 -5.08 -6.71 -0.01
C ASP A 295 -4.60 -8.05 0.62
N ALA A 296 -5.46 -9.06 0.69
CA ALA A 296 -5.16 -10.38 1.23
C ALA A 296 -6.02 -11.47 0.54
N PRO A 297 -5.51 -12.71 0.41
CA PRO A 297 -4.22 -13.22 0.88
C PRO A 297 -3.08 -12.91 -0.09
N THR A 298 -2.04 -12.23 0.41
CA THR A 298 -0.84 -11.85 -0.34
C THR A 298 0.42 -12.24 0.45
N LEU A 299 1.59 -12.25 -0.19
CA LEU A 299 2.86 -12.47 0.52
C LEU A 299 3.05 -11.42 1.63
N PHE A 300 2.75 -10.16 1.33
CA PHE A 300 2.82 -9.06 2.29
C PHE A 300 1.86 -9.28 3.46
N SER A 301 0.59 -9.64 3.22
CA SER A 301 -0.37 -9.86 4.31
C SER A 301 0.01 -11.02 5.25
N LEU A 302 0.75 -12.01 4.75
CA LEU A 302 1.25 -13.14 5.54
C LEU A 302 2.43 -12.72 6.45
N LEU A 303 3.31 -11.88 5.93
CA LEU A 303 4.53 -11.44 6.61
C LEU A 303 4.28 -10.27 7.56
N ASP A 304 3.34 -9.38 7.23
CA ASP A 304 3.15 -8.12 7.92
C ASP A 304 2.45 -8.29 9.28
N THR A 305 3.24 -8.71 10.26
CA THR A 305 2.90 -8.70 11.68
C THR A 305 3.61 -7.56 12.42
N CYS A 306 4.02 -6.50 11.73
CA CYS A 306 4.71 -5.35 12.35
C CYS A 306 3.82 -4.69 13.42
N MET A 307 4.44 -4.13 14.47
CA MET A 307 3.74 -3.42 15.55
C MET A 307 3.43 -1.96 15.17
N THR A 308 4.10 -1.43 14.14
CA THR A 308 4.04 -0.03 13.74
C THR A 308 3.74 0.13 12.24
N GLY A 309 3.06 1.21 11.86
CA GLY A 309 2.80 1.53 10.46
C GLY A 309 4.07 1.75 9.64
N MET A 310 5.06 2.46 10.21
CA MET A 310 6.38 2.66 9.59
C MET A 310 7.13 1.34 9.35
N GLY A 311 7.02 0.36 10.27
CA GLY A 311 7.54 -0.99 10.06
C GLY A 311 6.86 -1.69 8.88
N SER A 312 5.53 -1.69 8.82
CA SER A 312 4.78 -2.28 7.69
C SER A 312 5.16 -1.65 6.35
N ARG A 313 5.36 -0.33 6.28
CA ARG A 313 5.79 0.38 5.07
C ARG A 313 7.21 -0.03 4.66
N LEU A 314 8.13 -0.12 5.61
CA LEU A 314 9.51 -0.56 5.34
C LEU A 314 9.58 -2.03 4.87
N LEU A 315 8.80 -2.93 5.49
CA LEU A 315 8.70 -4.33 5.04
C LEU A 315 8.22 -4.40 3.59
N LYS A 316 7.19 -3.61 3.23
CA LYS A 316 6.69 -3.53 1.87
C LYS A 316 7.77 -3.06 0.90
N THR A 317 8.57 -2.05 1.27
CA THR A 317 9.72 -1.60 0.47
C THR A 317 10.75 -2.72 0.29
N TRP A 318 11.12 -3.45 1.35
CA TRP A 318 12.10 -4.55 1.25
C TRP A 318 11.64 -5.68 0.33
N LEU A 319 10.33 -5.94 0.25
CA LEU A 319 9.74 -6.92 -0.66
C LEU A 319 9.72 -6.45 -2.12
N LEU A 320 9.45 -5.17 -2.36
CA LEU A 320 9.28 -4.63 -3.72
C LEU A 320 10.59 -4.15 -4.36
N GLU A 321 11.60 -3.83 -3.54
CA GLU A 321 12.88 -3.25 -3.96
C GLU A 321 14.09 -4.00 -3.35
N PRO A 322 14.20 -5.33 -3.53
CA PRO A 322 15.36 -6.08 -3.04
C PRO A 322 16.61 -5.70 -3.86
N PRO A 323 17.72 -5.27 -3.23
CA PRO A 323 18.96 -5.00 -3.94
C PRO A 323 19.57 -6.26 -4.58
N ARG A 324 20.24 -6.09 -5.72
CA ARG A 324 21.03 -7.19 -6.34
C ARG A 324 22.24 -7.53 -5.47
N ASP A 325 22.89 -6.50 -4.94
CA ASP A 325 23.95 -6.69 -3.95
C ASP A 325 23.40 -7.33 -2.67
N ARG A 326 24.09 -8.36 -2.17
CA ARG A 326 23.61 -9.17 -1.05
C ARG A 326 24.05 -8.64 0.31
N THR A 327 24.71 -7.49 0.41
CA THR A 327 25.20 -6.96 1.69
C THR A 327 24.05 -6.66 2.64
N ALA A 328 23.05 -5.89 2.19
CA ALA A 328 21.88 -5.57 3.02
C ALA A 328 21.07 -6.83 3.39
N ALA A 329 20.92 -7.78 2.45
CA ALA A 329 20.24 -9.05 2.71
C ALA A 329 20.96 -9.89 3.77
N ARG A 330 22.30 -9.94 3.72
CA ARG A 330 23.14 -10.64 4.71
C ARG A 330 23.05 -9.98 6.09
N GLN A 331 23.10 -8.66 6.17
CA GLN A 331 22.96 -7.92 7.44
C GLN A 331 21.59 -8.18 8.08
N ARG A 332 20.51 -8.08 7.30
CA ARG A 332 19.15 -8.39 7.77
C ARG A 332 19.01 -9.84 8.22
N LEU A 333 19.59 -10.79 7.47
CA LEU A 333 19.55 -12.20 7.83
C LEU A 333 20.33 -12.49 9.12
N ALA A 334 21.51 -11.87 9.30
CA ALA A 334 22.31 -11.98 10.52
C ALA A 334 21.55 -11.42 11.73
N ALA A 335 20.98 -10.22 11.59
CA ALA A 335 20.18 -9.57 12.62
C ALA A 335 18.93 -10.38 12.99
N THR A 336 18.15 -10.85 12.01
CA THR A 336 16.98 -11.70 12.29
C THR A 336 17.38 -13.03 12.95
N THR A 337 18.50 -13.64 12.55
CA THR A 337 19.03 -14.85 13.19
C THR A 337 19.42 -14.60 14.65
N ALA A 338 20.08 -13.48 14.95
CA ALA A 338 20.39 -13.09 16.31
C ALA A 338 19.13 -12.85 17.15
N LEU A 339 18.11 -12.20 16.58
CA LEU A 339 16.82 -11.94 17.24
C LEU A 339 16.00 -13.21 17.51
N ARG A 340 16.15 -14.27 16.71
CA ARG A 340 15.56 -15.60 16.98
C ARG A 340 16.12 -16.23 18.25
N GLY A 341 17.38 -15.93 18.60
CA GLY A 341 18.10 -16.49 19.74
C GLY A 341 18.58 -17.94 19.55
N ALA A 342 19.31 -18.47 20.53
CA ALA A 342 19.86 -19.84 20.48
C ALA A 342 18.80 -20.97 20.56
N GLY A 343 17.52 -20.62 20.77
CA GLY A 343 16.42 -21.54 21.03
C GLY A 343 15.69 -22.03 19.77
N GLY A 344 16.41 -22.63 18.81
CA GLY A 344 15.74 -23.44 17.77
C GLY A 344 15.16 -24.76 18.31
N ALA A 345 15.52 -25.16 19.54
CA ALA A 345 15.16 -26.46 20.12
C ALA A 345 14.84 -26.43 21.63
N GLY A 346 14.64 -25.25 22.23
CA GLY A 346 14.52 -25.12 23.70
C GLY A 346 13.60 -24.00 24.17
N GLY A 347 12.29 -24.17 23.97
CA GLY A 347 11.15 -23.67 24.79
C GLY A 347 11.00 -22.19 25.20
N GLY A 348 12.02 -21.34 25.08
CA GLY A 348 11.96 -19.92 25.46
C GLY A 348 11.72 -19.01 24.24
N ALA A 349 10.93 -17.96 24.43
CA ALA A 349 10.77 -16.92 23.42
C ALA A 349 12.10 -16.17 23.21
N GLY A 350 12.53 -16.00 21.95
CA GLY A 350 13.76 -15.27 21.61
C GLY A 350 13.66 -13.76 21.91
N PRO A 351 14.78 -13.02 21.82
CA PRO A 351 14.83 -11.56 22.07
C PRO A 351 13.74 -10.75 21.33
N TRP A 352 13.34 -11.20 20.13
CA TRP A 352 12.28 -10.58 19.33
C TRP A 352 10.97 -10.38 20.09
N ALA A 353 10.61 -11.28 21.02
CA ALA A 353 9.31 -11.24 21.70
C ALA A 353 9.22 -10.10 22.72
N THR A 354 10.28 -9.93 23.52
CA THR A 354 10.39 -8.79 24.45
C THR A 354 10.41 -7.47 23.69
N LEU A 355 11.20 -7.40 22.60
CA LEU A 355 11.29 -6.19 21.78
C LEU A 355 9.95 -5.81 21.14
N ARG A 356 9.16 -6.77 20.64
CA ARG A 356 7.80 -6.50 20.15
C ARG A 356 6.86 -6.01 21.24
N GLY A 357 6.99 -6.54 22.46
CA GLY A 357 6.23 -6.05 23.62
C GLY A 357 6.48 -4.55 23.86
N GLU A 358 7.74 -4.12 23.76
CA GLU A 358 8.12 -2.71 23.90
C GLU A 358 7.66 -1.85 22.71
N LEU A 359 7.79 -2.36 21.48
CA LEU A 359 7.34 -1.69 20.25
C LEU A 359 5.81 -1.53 20.18
N LYS A 360 5.04 -2.34 20.91
CA LYS A 360 3.58 -2.23 20.94
C LYS A 360 3.16 -0.86 21.48
N GLY A 361 2.32 -0.15 20.72
CA GLY A 361 1.83 1.18 21.10
C GLY A 361 2.85 2.31 20.90
N VAL A 362 3.96 2.05 20.21
CA VAL A 362 4.82 3.09 19.64
C VAL A 362 4.03 3.87 18.58
N SER A 363 4.16 5.19 18.61
CA SER A 363 3.53 6.08 17.61
C SER A 363 4.32 6.08 16.29
N ASP A 364 3.69 6.51 15.20
CA ASP A 364 4.34 6.64 13.88
C ASP A 364 5.29 7.86 13.87
N VAL A 365 6.49 7.67 14.43
CA VAL A 365 7.49 8.74 14.60
C VAL A 365 7.88 9.35 13.25
N GLU A 366 7.93 8.55 12.19
CA GLU A 366 8.27 9.02 10.84
C GLU A 366 7.30 10.12 10.39
N ARG A 367 5.99 9.83 10.40
CA ARG A 367 4.96 10.79 10.01
C ARG A 367 4.85 11.97 10.99
N ILE A 368 4.99 11.73 12.29
CA ILE A 368 4.97 12.80 13.30
C ILE A 368 6.15 13.75 13.09
N THR A 369 7.34 13.24 12.79
CA THR A 369 8.55 14.05 12.54
C THR A 369 8.38 14.93 11.31
N ALA A 370 7.83 14.40 10.23
CA ALA A 370 7.50 15.20 9.04
C ALA A 370 6.47 16.30 9.37
N ARG A 371 5.45 15.99 10.18
CA ARG A 371 4.46 16.99 10.63
C ARG A 371 5.06 18.04 11.57
N ILE A 372 6.06 17.70 12.39
CA ILE A 372 6.81 18.67 13.21
C ILE A 372 7.57 19.64 12.30
N ALA A 373 8.28 19.11 11.29
CA ALA A 373 9.03 19.92 10.33
C ALA A 373 8.12 20.90 9.56
N LEU A 374 6.91 20.44 9.21
CA LEU A 374 5.90 21.25 8.52
C LEU A 374 5.04 22.13 9.44
N ARG A 375 5.23 22.05 10.77
CA ARG A 375 4.37 22.67 11.80
C ARG A 375 2.88 22.32 11.69
N GLN A 376 2.59 21.09 11.31
CA GLN A 376 1.24 20.53 11.17
C GLN A 376 0.94 19.45 12.22
N VAL A 377 1.85 19.19 13.15
CA VAL A 377 1.69 18.18 14.21
C VAL A 377 0.57 18.58 15.18
N ARG A 378 -0.26 17.61 15.57
CA ARG A 378 -1.35 17.81 16.54
C ARG A 378 -0.87 17.57 17.98
N PRO A 379 -1.50 18.21 18.99
CA PRO A 379 -1.11 18.06 20.39
C PRO A 379 -1.03 16.61 20.88
N ARG A 380 -2.02 15.78 20.54
CA ARG A 380 -2.07 14.36 20.94
C ARG A 380 -0.91 13.54 20.36
N GLU A 381 -0.40 13.93 19.20
CA GLU A 381 0.72 13.27 18.56
C GLU A 381 2.04 13.56 19.29
N LEU A 382 2.20 14.78 19.83
CA LEU A 382 3.35 15.14 20.65
C LEU A 382 3.38 14.33 21.96
N VAL A 383 2.22 14.06 22.56
CA VAL A 383 2.12 13.16 23.72
C VAL A 383 2.51 11.73 23.33
N GLY A 384 2.01 11.23 22.19
CA GLY A 384 2.38 9.92 21.65
C GLY A 384 3.89 9.81 21.35
N LEU A 385 4.48 10.86 20.80
CA LEU A 385 5.92 10.96 20.55
C LEU A 385 6.69 10.93 21.87
N CYS A 386 6.30 11.72 22.88
CA CYS A 386 6.96 11.73 24.19
C CYS A 386 6.98 10.33 24.82
N LYS A 387 5.84 9.61 24.83
CA LYS A 387 5.75 8.22 25.30
C LYS A 387 6.66 7.28 24.50
N THR A 388 6.73 7.49 23.18
CA THR A 388 7.58 6.70 22.28
C THR A 388 9.06 6.94 22.53
N LEU A 389 9.49 8.18 22.78
CA LEU A 389 10.90 8.50 23.05
C LEU A 389 11.39 7.88 24.36
N HIS A 390 10.54 7.85 25.40
CA HIS A 390 10.84 7.14 26.64
C HIS A 390 11.03 5.63 26.40
N LYS A 391 10.16 5.01 25.60
CA LYS A 391 10.32 3.61 25.19
C LYS A 391 11.59 3.37 24.37
N ALA A 392 11.90 4.26 23.43
CA ALA A 392 13.10 4.19 22.62
C ALA A 392 14.37 4.26 23.49
N ALA A 393 14.40 5.11 24.53
CA ALA A 393 15.50 5.16 25.49
C ALA A 393 15.69 3.83 26.24
N LEU A 394 14.60 3.16 26.62
CA LEU A 394 14.67 1.84 27.27
C LEU A 394 15.19 0.77 26.30
N LEU A 395 14.70 0.77 25.06
CA LEU A 395 15.16 -0.13 24.00
C LEU A 395 16.66 0.05 23.70
N ALA A 396 17.12 1.30 23.59
CA ALA A 396 18.53 1.63 23.35
C ALA A 396 19.44 1.11 24.48
N ARG A 397 18.99 1.15 25.74
CA ARG A 397 19.74 0.61 26.89
C ARG A 397 19.74 -0.92 26.97
N ALA A 398 18.62 -1.55 26.58
CA ALA A 398 18.47 -3.00 26.62
C ALA A 398 19.29 -3.69 25.51
N GLY A 399 19.55 -3.00 24.40
CA GLY A 399 20.20 -3.55 23.22
C GLY A 399 21.73 -3.45 23.22
N GLN A 400 22.43 -4.27 24.01
CA GLN A 400 23.83 -4.62 23.72
C GLN A 400 23.86 -5.84 22.80
N ALA A 401 23.57 -5.63 21.52
CA ALA A 401 23.60 -6.71 20.53
C ALA A 401 25.04 -7.00 20.10
N ALA A 402 25.44 -8.27 20.10
CA ALA A 402 26.73 -8.70 19.55
C ALA A 402 26.77 -8.62 18.01
N GLU A 403 25.61 -8.58 17.35
CA GLU A 403 25.50 -8.48 15.90
C GLU A 403 25.63 -7.00 15.46
N PRO A 404 26.57 -6.66 14.56
CA PRO A 404 26.89 -5.27 14.22
C PRO A 404 25.73 -4.43 13.69
N TYR A 405 24.87 -4.99 12.83
CA TYR A 405 23.77 -4.23 12.25
C TYR A 405 22.69 -3.90 13.29
N LEU A 406 22.39 -4.83 14.20
CA LEU A 406 21.55 -4.54 15.36
C LEU A 406 22.18 -3.49 16.29
N ALA A 407 23.49 -3.55 16.52
CA ALA A 407 24.18 -2.56 17.36
C ALA A 407 24.05 -1.14 16.80
N GLU A 408 24.18 -0.98 15.47
CA GLU A 408 23.94 0.30 14.79
C GLU A 408 22.48 0.78 14.97
N ILE A 409 21.51 -0.13 14.83
CA ILE A 409 20.09 0.20 15.06
C ILE A 409 19.87 0.66 16.50
N PHE A 410 20.40 -0.05 17.51
CA PHE A 410 20.25 0.32 18.91
C PHE A 410 20.95 1.64 19.25
N GLU A 411 22.08 1.96 18.62
CA GLU A 411 22.72 3.27 18.74
C GLU A 411 21.80 4.39 18.24
N GLN A 412 21.15 4.18 17.09
CA GLN A 412 20.21 5.15 16.50
C GLN A 412 18.87 5.29 17.26
N LEU A 413 18.56 4.37 18.18
CA LEU A 413 17.37 4.46 19.04
C LEU A 413 17.51 5.42 20.22
N HIS A 414 18.70 5.97 20.47
CA HIS A 414 18.87 6.98 21.51
C HIS A 414 18.07 8.25 21.14
N PRO A 415 17.08 8.65 21.96
CA PRO A 415 16.32 9.85 21.67
C PRO A 415 17.20 11.10 21.77
N PRO A 416 16.84 12.18 21.07
CA PRO A 416 17.52 13.47 21.23
C PRO A 416 17.45 13.92 22.70
N LEU A 417 18.57 14.41 23.24
CA LEU A 417 18.62 14.99 24.58
C LEU A 417 17.60 16.14 24.70
N ASP A 418 17.05 16.32 25.90
CA ASP A 418 16.09 17.36 26.29
C ASP A 418 14.71 17.30 25.60
N CYS A 419 14.56 16.63 24.45
CA CYS A 419 13.30 16.56 23.71
C CYS A 419 12.16 15.86 24.50
N PRO A 420 12.37 14.68 25.13
CA PRO A 420 11.32 14.06 25.95
C PRO A 420 10.90 14.94 27.14
N GLU A 421 11.87 15.57 27.80
CA GLU A 421 11.64 16.43 28.96
C GLU A 421 10.90 17.71 28.58
N LEU A 422 11.25 18.33 27.44
CA LEU A 422 10.53 19.47 26.88
C LEU A 422 9.07 19.11 26.63
N LEU A 423 8.80 18.01 25.92
CA LEU A 423 7.44 17.59 25.61
C LEU A 423 6.62 17.28 26.87
N GLN A 424 7.22 16.59 27.84
CA GLN A 424 6.56 16.25 29.11
C GLN A 424 6.23 17.49 29.94
N ARG A 425 7.10 18.50 29.95
CA ARG A 425 6.88 19.75 30.69
C ARG A 425 5.95 20.71 29.96
N ALA A 426 5.92 20.68 28.63
CA ALA A 426 5.18 21.64 27.82
C ALA A 426 3.74 21.21 27.53
N ILE A 427 3.49 19.93 27.28
CA ILE A 427 2.19 19.43 26.82
C ILE A 427 1.52 18.62 27.93
N THR A 428 0.24 18.89 28.19
CA THR A 428 -0.54 18.13 29.17
C THR A 428 -0.75 16.67 28.72
N GLU A 429 -1.02 15.74 29.64
CA GLU A 429 -1.18 14.32 29.31
C GLU A 429 -2.40 14.03 28.42
N GLU A 430 -3.48 14.80 28.60
CA GLU A 430 -4.73 14.70 27.84
C GLU A 430 -5.04 16.03 27.14
N PRO A 431 -4.29 16.41 26.08
CA PRO A 431 -4.50 17.68 25.44
C PRO A 431 -5.77 17.65 24.58
N ALA A 432 -6.34 18.83 24.36
CA ALA A 432 -7.35 19.01 23.33
C ALA A 432 -6.86 18.53 21.96
N ALA A 433 -7.78 18.13 21.09
CA ALA A 433 -7.44 17.61 19.76
C ALA A 433 -6.76 18.67 18.89
N LEU A 434 -7.14 19.94 19.05
CA LEU A 434 -6.63 21.08 18.30
C LEU A 434 -6.22 22.20 19.24
N VAL A 435 -5.13 22.89 18.93
CA VAL A 435 -4.59 24.01 19.73
C VAL A 435 -5.57 25.17 19.86
N ARG A 436 -6.42 25.37 18.85
CA ARG A 436 -7.42 26.44 18.86
C ARG A 436 -8.50 26.29 19.93
N ASP A 437 -8.66 25.10 20.50
CA ASP A 437 -9.68 24.81 21.51
C ASP A 437 -9.13 25.03 22.94
N GLY A 438 -7.83 25.32 23.08
CA GLY A 438 -7.14 25.50 24.36
C GLY A 438 -6.93 24.19 25.12
N GLY A 439 -6.26 24.24 26.28
CA GLY A 439 -6.05 23.07 27.13
C GLY A 439 -5.04 22.06 26.56
N VAL A 440 -4.00 22.57 25.92
CA VAL A 440 -2.87 21.81 25.35
C VAL A 440 -1.63 21.94 26.21
N MET A 441 -1.29 23.16 26.61
CA MET A 441 -0.10 23.46 27.39
C MET A 441 -0.28 23.02 28.85
N ALA A 442 0.75 22.40 29.42
CA ALA A 442 0.74 21.93 30.80
C ALA A 442 0.80 23.10 31.81
N THR A 443 0.19 22.90 32.97
CA THR A 443 0.29 23.83 34.11
C THR A 443 1.74 23.89 34.62
N GLY A 444 2.22 25.07 34.97
CA GLY A 444 3.59 25.31 35.43
C GLY A 444 4.61 25.51 34.30
N PHE A 445 4.21 25.42 33.04
CA PHE A 445 5.08 25.72 31.90
C PHE A 445 5.29 27.23 31.69
N ASP A 446 4.23 28.03 31.89
CA ASP A 446 4.24 29.48 31.72
C ASP A 446 3.38 30.14 32.81
N SER A 447 3.98 31.00 33.62
CA SER A 447 3.30 31.62 34.75
C SER A 447 2.17 32.57 34.33
N GLU A 448 2.32 33.26 33.19
CA GLU A 448 1.27 34.15 32.67
C GLU A 448 0.03 33.34 32.24
N LEU A 449 0.22 32.23 31.53
CA LEU A 449 -0.87 31.34 31.15
C LEU A 449 -1.59 30.76 32.38
N ASP A 450 -0.84 30.37 33.41
CA ASP A 450 -1.40 29.84 34.64
C ASP A 450 -2.23 30.90 35.39
N GLU A 451 -1.75 32.15 35.47
CA GLU A 451 -2.51 33.27 36.05
C GLU A 451 -3.80 33.53 35.27
N LEU A 452 -3.74 33.52 33.94
CA LEU A 452 -4.92 33.72 33.09
C LEU A 452 -5.94 32.59 33.24
N ARG A 453 -5.48 31.34 33.36
CA ARG A 453 -6.33 30.16 33.62
C ARG A 453 -6.93 30.18 35.03
N ALA A 454 -6.20 30.65 36.04
CA ALA A 454 -6.71 30.76 37.40
C ALA A 454 -7.92 31.72 37.49
N ILE A 455 -7.96 32.77 36.67
CA ILE A 455 -9.13 33.66 36.56
C ILE A 455 -10.36 32.89 36.07
N GLN A 456 -10.17 31.89 35.19
CA GLN A 456 -11.25 31.03 34.70
C GLN A 456 -11.70 30.02 35.76
N THR A 457 -10.78 29.38 36.50
CA THR A 457 -11.16 28.43 37.56
C THR A 457 -11.95 29.12 38.67
N ASN A 458 -11.59 30.35 39.03
CA ASN A 458 -12.32 31.16 40.01
C ASN A 458 -13.68 31.68 39.50
N CYS A 459 -14.05 31.38 38.25
CA CYS A 459 -15.31 31.80 37.67
C CYS A 459 -16.49 31.06 38.28
N ASP A 460 -16.38 29.74 38.46
CA ASP A 460 -17.49 28.93 38.98
C ASP A 460 -17.80 29.30 40.45
N ASP A 461 -16.76 29.53 41.25
CA ASP A 461 -16.89 29.99 42.64
C ASP A 461 -17.57 31.37 42.72
N PHE A 462 -17.15 32.32 41.87
CA PHE A 462 -17.78 33.64 41.81
C PHE A 462 -19.26 33.55 41.40
N LEU A 463 -19.60 32.69 40.43
CA LEU A 463 -20.98 32.52 39.97
C LEU A 463 -21.87 31.88 41.04
N LEU A 464 -21.35 30.90 41.79
CA LEU A 464 -22.06 30.28 42.92
C LEU A 464 -22.29 31.27 44.07
N ASP A 465 -21.28 32.07 44.40
CA ASP A 465 -21.39 33.11 45.42
C ASP A 465 -22.37 34.21 45.01
N LEU A 466 -22.35 34.62 43.74
CA LEU A 466 -23.30 35.58 43.18
C LEU A 466 -24.72 35.01 43.18
N GLU A 467 -24.91 33.76 42.75
CA GLU A 467 -26.22 33.10 42.77
C GLU A 467 -26.80 33.03 44.18
N THR A 468 -25.98 32.63 45.16
CA THR A 468 -26.40 32.52 46.57
C THR A 468 -26.79 33.87 47.15
N ARG A 469 -25.98 34.89 46.87
CA ARG A 469 -26.20 36.28 47.32
C ARG A 469 -27.45 36.89 46.68
N GLU A 470 -27.67 36.67 45.39
CA GLU A 470 -28.85 37.19 44.69
C GLU A 470 -30.13 36.44 45.07
N LYS A 471 -30.09 35.13 45.34
CA LYS A 471 -31.21 34.38 45.92
C LYS A 471 -31.62 34.93 47.27
N ALA A 472 -30.65 35.20 48.15
CA ALA A 472 -30.90 35.77 49.46
C ALA A 472 -31.44 37.21 49.37
N ARG A 473 -30.91 38.02 48.44
CA ARG A 473 -31.31 39.43 48.24
C ARG A 473 -32.74 39.57 47.70
N THR A 474 -33.12 38.73 46.73
CA THR A 474 -34.39 38.86 46.00
C THR A 474 -35.52 37.98 46.57
N GLY A 475 -35.17 36.96 47.37
CA GLY A 475 -36.11 35.95 47.84
C GLY A 475 -36.62 35.00 46.74
N ILE A 476 -35.94 34.96 45.60
CA ILE A 476 -36.29 34.11 44.45
C ILE A 476 -35.47 32.82 44.51
N ALA A 477 -36.01 31.77 45.15
CA ALA A 477 -35.28 30.52 45.39
C ALA A 477 -34.83 29.77 44.12
N ASN A 478 -35.53 29.98 43.00
CA ASN A 478 -35.28 29.32 41.72
C ASN A 478 -34.45 30.16 40.73
N LEU A 479 -33.89 31.29 41.17
CA LEU A 479 -32.95 32.11 40.38
C LEU A 479 -31.71 31.28 40.04
N ARG A 480 -31.23 31.37 38.79
CA ARG A 480 -29.99 30.71 38.35
C ARG A 480 -29.10 31.66 37.60
N VAL A 481 -27.80 31.62 37.89
CA VAL A 481 -26.79 32.29 37.08
C VAL A 481 -26.26 31.29 36.07
N GLN A 482 -26.38 31.61 34.78
CA GLN A 482 -26.01 30.70 33.69
C GLN A 482 -25.23 31.43 32.60
N PHE A 483 -24.57 30.67 31.75
CA PHE A 483 -23.87 31.15 30.57
C PHE A 483 -24.49 30.54 29.31
N ASN A 484 -24.64 31.34 28.26
CA ASN A 484 -24.78 30.82 26.91
C ASN A 484 -23.84 31.53 25.93
N LYS A 485 -23.56 30.89 24.79
CA LYS A 485 -22.63 31.42 23.79
C LYS A 485 -23.13 32.69 23.08
N VAL A 486 -24.44 32.96 23.06
CA VAL A 486 -25.04 34.05 22.26
C VAL A 486 -25.22 35.35 23.07
N HIS A 487 -25.59 35.21 24.32
CA HIS A 487 -25.96 36.28 25.24
C HIS A 487 -25.09 36.29 26.50
N GLY A 488 -23.99 35.53 26.56
CA GLY A 488 -23.03 35.57 27.67
C GLY A 488 -23.61 35.07 29.00
N PHE A 489 -23.12 35.64 30.10
CA PHE A 489 -23.65 35.37 31.44
C PHE A 489 -24.99 36.07 31.65
N TYR A 490 -25.91 35.41 32.32
CA TYR A 490 -27.20 35.98 32.66
C TYR A 490 -27.78 35.37 33.94
N ILE A 491 -28.69 36.11 34.54
CA ILE A 491 -29.52 35.68 35.66
C ILE A 491 -30.90 35.33 35.10
N GLU A 492 -31.31 34.07 35.21
CA GLU A 492 -32.61 33.60 34.74
C GLU A 492 -33.62 33.60 35.89
N VAL A 493 -34.76 34.26 35.66
CA VAL A 493 -35.87 34.39 36.61
C VAL A 493 -37.16 33.94 35.95
N THR A 494 -37.98 33.14 36.64
CA THR A 494 -39.27 32.69 36.11
C THR A 494 -40.29 33.82 36.02
N SER A 495 -41.20 33.76 35.05
CA SER A 495 -42.21 34.81 34.82
C SER A 495 -43.06 35.15 36.05
N SER A 496 -43.27 34.19 36.96
CA SER A 496 -44.00 34.38 38.22
C SER A 496 -43.30 35.23 39.28
N ASN A 497 -42.00 35.49 39.11
CA ASN A 497 -41.18 36.22 40.08
C ASN A 497 -40.66 37.55 39.51
N LEU A 498 -41.17 38.01 38.36
CA LEU A 498 -40.73 39.25 37.71
C LEU A 498 -40.95 40.49 38.59
N ASP A 499 -42.03 40.51 39.36
CA ASP A 499 -42.36 41.62 40.27
C ASP A 499 -41.33 41.79 41.41
N LYS A 500 -40.49 40.77 41.64
CA LYS A 500 -39.42 40.76 42.66
C LYS A 500 -38.04 41.09 42.09
N VAL A 501 -37.94 41.31 40.78
CA VAL A 501 -36.66 41.62 40.12
C VAL A 501 -36.27 43.06 40.44
N PRO A 502 -35.08 43.31 41.01
CA PRO A 502 -34.60 44.65 41.32
C PRO A 502 -34.36 45.54 40.08
N ASP A 503 -34.42 46.86 40.26
CA ASP A 503 -34.22 47.84 39.17
C ASP A 503 -32.79 47.84 38.58
N ASP A 504 -31.78 47.34 39.30
CA ASP A 504 -30.40 47.24 38.82
C ASP A 504 -30.19 46.11 37.79
N TYR A 505 -31.20 45.25 37.59
CA TYR A 505 -31.18 44.19 36.61
C TYR A 505 -31.56 44.72 35.22
N ARG A 506 -30.64 44.61 34.27
CA ARG A 506 -30.90 44.99 32.88
C ARG A 506 -31.37 43.76 32.10
N ARG A 507 -32.58 43.83 31.55
CA ARG A 507 -33.14 42.73 30.75
C ARG A 507 -32.33 42.50 29.47
N ARG A 508 -31.97 41.24 29.23
CA ARG A 508 -31.15 40.79 28.09
C ARG A 508 -31.97 39.99 27.07
N GLN A 509 -32.87 39.12 27.54
CA GLN A 509 -33.70 38.26 26.68
C GLN A 509 -35.00 37.86 27.37
N THR A 510 -36.11 37.81 26.62
CA THR A 510 -37.40 37.29 27.08
C THR A 510 -37.64 35.90 26.50
N LEU A 511 -37.95 34.91 27.34
CA LEU A 511 -38.32 33.54 26.95
C LEU A 511 -39.79 33.28 27.28
N LYS A 512 -40.33 32.14 26.82
CA LYS A 512 -41.73 31.78 27.01
C LYS A 512 -42.16 31.69 28.49
N ASN A 513 -41.26 31.24 29.38
CA ASN A 513 -41.54 30.99 30.81
C ASN A 513 -40.54 31.66 31.77
N ALA A 514 -39.59 32.46 31.25
CA ALA A 514 -38.53 33.08 32.03
C ALA A 514 -38.03 34.36 31.36
N GLU A 515 -37.42 35.24 32.12
CA GLU A 515 -36.65 36.38 31.60
C GLU A 515 -35.20 36.31 32.08
N ARG A 516 -34.30 36.76 31.22
CA ARG A 516 -32.85 36.77 31.47
C ARG A 516 -32.37 38.19 31.67
N PHE A 517 -31.61 38.41 32.74
CA PHE A 517 -31.11 39.72 33.14
C PHE A 517 -29.58 39.71 33.28
N ILE A 518 -28.97 40.89 33.29
CA ILE A 518 -27.57 41.10 33.64
C ILE A 518 -27.42 42.28 34.60
N THR A 519 -26.53 42.14 35.59
CA THR A 519 -26.18 43.21 36.53
C THR A 519 -24.85 43.87 36.11
N PRO A 520 -24.57 45.12 36.56
CA PRO A 520 -23.29 45.76 36.33
C PRO A 520 -22.09 44.93 36.84
N GLU A 521 -22.22 44.31 38.04
CA GLU A 521 -21.19 43.43 38.62
C GLU A 521 -20.93 42.22 37.71
N LEU A 522 -21.99 41.51 37.31
CA LEU A 522 -21.88 40.35 36.41
C LEU A 522 -21.33 40.74 35.04
N LYS A 523 -21.63 41.96 34.54
CA LYS A 523 -21.07 42.46 33.29
C LYS A 523 -19.56 42.74 33.39
N THR A 524 -19.11 43.40 34.47
CA THR A 524 -17.68 43.63 34.69
C THR A 524 -16.91 42.32 34.83
N PHE A 525 -17.52 41.32 35.48
CA PHE A 525 -16.94 39.99 35.59
C PHE A 525 -16.93 39.26 34.24
N GLU A 526 -18.02 39.31 33.46
CA GLU A 526 -18.11 38.78 32.10
C GLU A 526 -16.97 39.33 31.22
N ASP A 527 -16.76 40.65 31.22
CA ASP A 527 -15.72 41.28 30.40
C ASP A 527 -14.31 40.84 30.84
N LYS A 528 -14.07 40.71 32.15
CA LYS A 528 -12.79 40.22 32.69
C LYS A 528 -12.55 38.75 32.34
N ALA A 529 -13.55 37.89 32.50
CA ALA A 529 -13.45 36.45 32.25
C ALA A 529 -13.28 36.15 30.75
N LEU A 530 -14.05 36.82 29.89
CA LEU A 530 -13.93 36.67 28.44
C LEU A 530 -12.56 37.17 27.95
N SER A 531 -12.10 38.33 28.42
CA SER A 531 -10.78 38.86 28.07
C SER A 531 -9.64 37.93 28.54
N ALA A 532 -9.73 37.38 29.75
CA ALA A 532 -8.75 36.42 30.25
C ALA A 532 -8.72 35.15 29.39
N ASN A 533 -9.88 34.63 28.97
CA ASN A 533 -9.98 33.43 28.11
C ASN A 533 -9.36 33.66 26.72
N GLU A 534 -9.67 34.79 26.08
CA GLU A 534 -9.07 35.14 24.78
C GLU A 534 -7.55 35.30 24.88
N ARG A 535 -7.07 35.96 25.94
CA ARG A 535 -5.62 36.12 26.19
C ARG A 535 -4.95 34.79 26.51
N ALA A 536 -5.59 33.94 27.32
CA ALA A 536 -5.07 32.60 27.64
C ALA A 536 -4.91 31.77 26.37
N LEU A 537 -5.94 31.74 25.51
CA LEU A 537 -5.90 31.01 24.25
C LEU A 537 -4.83 31.57 23.29
N ALA A 538 -4.68 32.89 23.20
CA ALA A 538 -3.65 33.51 22.38
C ALA A 538 -2.23 33.19 22.90
N ARG A 539 -2.02 33.28 24.23
CA ARG A 539 -0.76 32.91 24.89
C ARG A 539 -0.44 31.44 24.68
N GLU A 540 -1.42 30.56 24.83
CA GLU A 540 -1.30 29.13 24.61
C GLU A 540 -0.91 28.79 23.15
N LYS A 541 -1.55 29.42 22.15
CA LYS A 541 -1.16 29.27 20.74
C LYS A 541 0.28 29.71 20.49
N TRP A 542 0.69 30.84 21.08
CA TRP A 542 2.05 31.35 20.95
C TRP A 542 3.07 30.39 21.60
N LEU A 543 2.80 29.90 22.82
CA LEU A 543 3.67 28.93 23.50
C LEU A 543 3.79 27.63 22.71
N TYR A 544 2.70 27.14 22.11
CA TYR A 544 2.74 25.96 21.26
C TYR A 544 3.67 26.15 20.06
N GLU A 545 3.59 27.29 19.37
CA GLU A 545 4.55 27.62 18.29
C GLU A 545 5.99 27.69 18.80
N GLN A 546 6.24 28.22 20.01
CA GLN A 546 7.58 28.22 20.61
C GLN A 546 8.09 26.81 20.94
N VAL A 547 7.19 25.88 21.29
CA VAL A 547 7.57 24.46 21.44
C VAL A 547 7.94 23.87 20.09
N LEU A 548 7.17 24.15 19.03
CA LEU A 548 7.49 23.69 17.68
C LEU A 548 8.83 24.25 17.18
N ASP A 549 9.16 25.50 17.52
CA ASP A 549 10.47 26.11 17.23
C ASP A 549 11.60 25.32 17.89
N GLN A 550 11.45 24.98 19.18
CA GLN A 550 12.41 24.19 19.94
C GLN A 550 12.54 22.74 19.45
N LEU A 551 11.52 22.20 18.80
CA LEU A 551 11.56 20.85 18.21
C LEU A 551 12.28 20.80 16.86
N GLN A 552 12.40 21.92 16.12
CA GLN A 552 13.02 21.91 14.77
C GLN A 552 14.45 21.35 14.76
N PRO A 553 15.37 21.73 15.68
CA PRO A 553 16.73 21.18 15.69
C PRO A 553 16.78 19.67 15.95
N HIS A 554 15.74 19.08 16.54
CA HIS A 554 15.67 17.66 16.86
C HIS A 554 15.15 16.81 15.69
N VAL A 555 14.56 17.41 14.65
CA VAL A 555 13.97 16.71 13.49
C VAL A 555 14.92 15.67 12.87
N PRO A 556 16.20 15.98 12.55
CA PRO A 556 17.11 14.99 11.95
C PRO A 556 17.36 13.77 12.84
N ALA A 557 17.43 13.96 14.16
CA ALA A 557 17.65 12.88 15.11
C ALA A 557 16.37 12.04 15.30
N LEU A 558 15.20 12.68 15.31
CA LEU A 558 13.90 11.97 15.31
C LEU A 558 13.72 11.13 14.04
N THR A 559 14.17 11.60 12.88
CA THR A 559 14.10 10.83 11.62
C THR A 559 14.96 9.57 11.67
N ARG A 560 16.20 9.66 12.18
CA ARG A 560 17.06 8.47 12.38
C ARG A 560 16.44 7.47 13.36
N LEU A 561 15.89 7.98 14.46
CA LEU A 561 15.19 7.15 15.44
C LEU A 561 13.96 6.44 14.84
N ALA A 562 13.19 7.12 13.98
CA ALA A 562 12.06 6.53 13.28
C ALA A 562 12.50 5.39 12.34
N GLN A 563 13.57 5.60 11.57
CA GLN A 563 14.14 4.59 10.68
C GLN A 563 14.65 3.36 11.46
N ALA A 564 15.31 3.60 12.60
CA ALA A 564 15.79 2.54 13.48
C ALA A 564 14.64 1.73 14.11
N LEU A 565 13.58 2.41 14.59
CA LEU A 565 12.38 1.75 15.11
C LEU A 565 11.68 0.91 14.03
N ALA A 566 11.51 1.46 12.82
CA ALA A 566 10.92 0.75 11.70
C ALA A 566 11.75 -0.49 11.32
N ALA A 567 13.08 -0.35 11.21
CA ALA A 567 13.97 -1.46 10.90
C ALA A 567 13.91 -2.55 11.98
N LEU A 568 13.96 -2.18 13.27
CA LEU A 568 13.85 -3.12 14.38
C LEU A 568 12.52 -3.88 14.37
N ASP A 569 11.41 -3.19 14.11
CA ASP A 569 10.08 -3.79 14.04
C ASP A 569 9.99 -4.83 12.91
N VAL A 570 10.47 -4.50 11.71
CA VAL A 570 10.51 -5.44 10.58
C VAL A 570 11.38 -6.65 10.88
N LEU A 571 12.58 -6.45 11.45
CA LEU A 571 13.47 -7.56 11.81
C LEU A 571 12.83 -8.46 12.88
N CYS A 572 12.15 -7.89 13.87
CA CYS A 572 11.41 -8.66 14.86
C CYS A 572 10.22 -9.41 14.24
N ALA A 573 9.49 -8.80 13.31
CA ALA A 573 8.41 -9.44 12.57
C ALA A 573 8.95 -10.62 11.73
N LEU A 574 10.04 -10.44 10.99
CA LEU A 574 10.66 -11.51 10.21
C LEU A 574 11.22 -12.65 11.09
N ALA A 575 11.82 -12.32 12.25
CA ALA A 575 12.28 -13.33 13.21
C ALA A 575 11.09 -14.16 13.74
N GLU A 576 10.01 -13.48 14.13
CA GLU A 576 8.77 -14.12 14.58
C GLU A 576 8.15 -15.00 13.48
N ARG A 577 7.94 -14.45 12.27
CA ARG A 577 7.42 -15.20 11.12
C ARG A 577 8.28 -16.42 10.80
N SER A 578 9.60 -16.29 10.85
CA SER A 578 10.50 -17.42 10.57
C SER A 578 10.36 -18.57 11.57
N LEU A 579 10.07 -18.28 12.84
CA LEU A 579 9.86 -19.31 13.87
C LEU A 579 8.46 -19.91 13.75
N THR A 580 7.44 -19.05 13.65
CA THR A 580 6.02 -19.46 13.56
C THR A 580 5.74 -20.29 12.32
N LEU A 581 6.39 -19.98 11.20
CA LEU A 581 6.19 -20.67 9.91
C LEU A 581 7.27 -21.73 9.61
N ASN A 582 8.18 -21.98 10.57
CA ASN A 582 9.28 -22.93 10.45
C ASN A 582 10.14 -22.74 9.19
N TRP A 583 10.79 -21.58 9.09
CA TRP A 583 11.64 -21.19 7.96
C TRP A 583 13.13 -21.30 8.29
N CYS A 584 13.93 -21.63 7.28
CA CYS A 584 15.38 -21.74 7.40
C CYS A 584 16.09 -20.46 6.92
N ALA A 585 17.33 -20.26 7.38
CA ALA A 585 18.18 -19.18 6.89
C ALA A 585 18.81 -19.59 5.55
N PRO A 586 18.68 -18.80 4.47
CA PRO A 586 19.33 -19.12 3.20
C PRO A 586 20.84 -18.88 3.25
N GLN A 587 21.59 -19.63 2.44
CA GLN A 587 23.02 -19.43 2.22
C GLN A 587 23.26 -18.71 0.89
N PHE A 588 23.91 -17.55 0.93
CA PHE A 588 24.31 -16.82 -0.28
C PHE A 588 25.67 -17.26 -0.78
N VAL A 589 25.76 -17.62 -2.06
CA VAL A 589 27.01 -18.02 -2.72
C VAL A 589 27.31 -17.16 -3.94
N ALA A 590 28.57 -17.19 -4.39
CA ALA A 590 28.99 -16.44 -5.58
C ALA A 590 28.65 -17.18 -6.88
N GLU A 591 28.57 -18.52 -6.84
CA GLU A 591 28.22 -19.30 -8.03
C GLU A 591 26.73 -19.12 -8.39
N PRO A 592 26.37 -19.05 -9.69
CA PRO A 592 24.97 -19.02 -10.09
C PRO A 592 24.26 -20.34 -9.75
N CYS A 593 23.37 -20.29 -8.76
CA CYS A 593 22.49 -21.42 -8.41
C CYS A 593 21.19 -20.98 -7.73
N ILE A 594 20.17 -21.83 -7.81
CA ILE A 594 18.93 -21.82 -7.03
C ILE A 594 18.73 -23.27 -6.57
N GLU A 595 19.11 -23.54 -5.32
CA GLU A 595 19.02 -24.87 -4.71
C GLU A 595 18.13 -24.76 -3.47
N ILE A 596 16.99 -25.45 -3.49
CA ILE A 596 15.96 -25.40 -2.46
C ILE A 596 15.62 -26.83 -2.05
N GLU A 597 15.73 -27.14 -0.77
CA GLU A 597 15.31 -28.41 -0.19
C GLU A 597 13.99 -28.24 0.57
N ASP A 598 13.01 -29.13 0.35
CA ASP A 598 11.66 -29.07 0.94
C ASP A 598 11.03 -27.66 0.88
N GLY A 599 11.13 -27.02 -0.29
CA GLY A 599 10.53 -25.72 -0.52
C GLY A 599 9.01 -25.79 -0.41
N ARG A 600 8.40 -24.74 0.15
CA ARG A 600 6.95 -24.63 0.35
C ARG A 600 6.46 -23.28 -0.14
N HIS A 601 5.25 -23.24 -0.71
CA HIS A 601 4.64 -21.98 -1.12
C HIS A 601 4.08 -21.27 0.12
N PRO A 602 4.62 -20.11 0.54
CA PRO A 602 4.31 -19.56 1.86
C PRO A 602 2.82 -19.21 2.05
N VAL A 603 2.19 -18.59 1.03
CA VAL A 603 0.77 -18.20 1.11
C VAL A 603 -0.18 -19.40 1.00
N VAL A 604 0.07 -20.34 0.09
CA VAL A 604 -0.78 -21.52 -0.10
C VAL A 604 -0.65 -22.48 1.10
N GLU A 605 0.53 -22.67 1.66
CA GLU A 605 0.75 -23.45 2.88
C GLU A 605 -0.08 -22.89 4.05
N ALA A 606 0.00 -21.58 4.29
CA ALA A 606 -0.78 -20.93 5.34
C ALA A 606 -2.30 -21.07 5.11
N ARG A 607 -2.77 -20.89 3.87
CA ARG A 607 -4.19 -21.06 3.53
C ARG A 607 -4.69 -22.49 3.68
N LEU A 608 -3.89 -23.48 3.30
CA LEU A 608 -4.25 -24.88 3.48
C LEU A 608 -4.40 -25.22 4.96
N ALA A 609 -3.51 -24.71 5.81
CA ALA A 609 -3.57 -24.90 7.26
C ALA A 609 -4.79 -24.24 7.92
N GLU A 610 -5.32 -23.16 7.34
CA GLU A 610 -6.55 -22.50 7.80
C GLU A 610 -7.83 -23.23 7.36
N VAL A 611 -7.89 -23.66 6.09
CA VAL A 611 -9.12 -24.14 5.45
C VAL A 611 -9.30 -25.66 5.55
N SER A 612 -8.21 -26.40 5.70
CA SER A 612 -8.21 -27.87 5.66
C SER A 612 -7.24 -28.48 6.68
N ALA A 613 -7.47 -29.73 7.08
CA ALA A 613 -6.48 -30.50 7.84
C ALA A 613 -5.35 -31.10 6.97
N GLY A 614 -5.29 -30.72 5.69
CA GLY A 614 -4.29 -31.24 4.73
C GLY A 614 -2.93 -30.59 4.92
N SER A 615 -1.85 -31.36 4.80
CA SER A 615 -0.48 -30.85 4.81
C SER A 615 -0.07 -30.37 3.40
N PHE A 616 0.68 -29.26 3.33
CA PHE A 616 1.30 -28.82 2.08
C PHE A 616 2.47 -29.77 1.75
N ILE A 617 2.55 -30.22 0.49
CA ILE A 617 3.61 -31.11 0.02
C ILE A 617 4.82 -30.28 -0.42
N ALA A 618 5.92 -30.43 0.31
CA ALA A 618 7.15 -29.72 0.02
C ALA A 618 7.86 -30.29 -1.22
N ASN A 619 8.59 -29.44 -1.94
CA ASN A 619 9.23 -29.80 -3.20
C ASN A 619 10.66 -29.26 -3.30
N HIS A 620 11.57 -30.08 -3.84
CA HIS A 620 12.95 -29.68 -4.09
C HIS A 620 13.06 -28.88 -5.41
N THR A 621 14.03 -27.98 -5.47
CA THR A 621 14.41 -27.28 -6.71
C THR A 621 15.92 -27.25 -6.85
N ARG A 622 16.42 -27.60 -8.02
CA ARG A 622 17.85 -27.51 -8.36
C ARG A 622 18.00 -26.87 -9.73
N LEU A 623 18.49 -25.65 -9.74
CA LEU A 623 18.93 -24.92 -10.94
C LEU A 623 20.35 -24.42 -10.71
N ASN A 624 21.27 -24.72 -11.62
CA ASN A 624 22.68 -24.34 -11.52
C ASN A 624 23.32 -24.29 -12.92
N ALA A 625 24.64 -24.19 -13.00
CA ALA A 625 25.34 -24.15 -14.28
C ALA A 625 25.07 -25.38 -15.18
N ASN A 626 24.80 -26.55 -14.60
CA ASN A 626 24.53 -27.79 -15.33
C ASN A 626 23.05 -28.00 -15.64
N THR A 627 22.16 -27.43 -14.83
CA THR A 627 20.69 -27.51 -15.00
C THR A 627 20.12 -26.10 -15.00
N ARG A 628 19.95 -25.51 -16.17
CA ARG A 628 19.44 -24.15 -16.34
C ARG A 628 17.93 -24.11 -16.58
N MET A 629 17.36 -25.18 -17.11
CA MET A 629 15.94 -25.25 -17.46
C MET A 629 15.28 -26.51 -16.91
N GLN A 630 14.11 -26.37 -16.28
CA GLN A 630 13.21 -27.47 -15.95
C GLN A 630 11.98 -27.37 -16.86
N VAL A 631 11.76 -28.39 -17.70
CA VAL A 631 10.51 -28.56 -18.46
C VAL A 631 9.54 -29.34 -17.59
N ILE A 632 8.47 -28.69 -17.15
CA ILE A 632 7.54 -29.21 -16.14
C ILE A 632 6.24 -29.64 -16.83
N THR A 633 5.93 -30.93 -16.74
CA THR A 633 4.70 -31.51 -17.30
C THR A 633 3.76 -32.02 -16.22
N GLY A 634 2.49 -32.24 -16.56
CA GLY A 634 1.50 -32.80 -15.64
C GLY A 634 0.14 -32.08 -15.72
N PRO A 635 -0.87 -32.64 -15.03
CA PRO A 635 -2.24 -32.16 -15.09
C PRO A 635 -2.37 -30.71 -14.59
N ASN A 636 -3.36 -29.94 -15.09
CA ASN A 636 -3.56 -28.53 -14.74
C ASN A 636 -3.78 -28.32 -13.23
N MET A 637 -4.41 -29.27 -12.55
CA MET A 637 -4.61 -29.26 -11.09
C MET A 637 -3.47 -29.91 -10.29
N GLY A 638 -2.37 -30.30 -10.95
CA GLY A 638 -1.22 -30.92 -10.28
C GLY A 638 -0.34 -29.96 -9.47
N GLY A 639 -0.56 -28.65 -9.54
CA GLY A 639 0.25 -27.68 -8.78
C GLY A 639 1.51 -27.18 -9.48
N LYS A 640 1.61 -27.31 -10.81
CA LYS A 640 2.73 -26.76 -11.63
C LYS A 640 2.96 -25.27 -11.35
N SER A 641 1.91 -24.46 -11.48
CA SER A 641 1.96 -23.01 -11.24
C SER A 641 2.34 -22.69 -9.79
N THR A 642 1.83 -23.46 -8.82
CA THR A 642 2.16 -23.31 -7.40
C THR A 642 3.65 -23.55 -7.15
N TYR A 643 4.23 -24.63 -7.70
CA TYR A 643 5.65 -24.93 -7.59
C TYR A 643 6.52 -23.80 -8.20
N MET A 644 6.15 -23.30 -9.37
CA MET A 644 6.90 -22.19 -9.99
C MET A 644 6.86 -20.91 -9.14
N ARG A 645 5.66 -20.49 -8.72
CA ARG A 645 5.50 -19.30 -7.85
C ARG A 645 6.26 -19.47 -6.53
N GLN A 646 6.25 -20.66 -5.95
CA GLN A 646 7.02 -20.99 -4.75
C GLN A 646 8.51 -20.67 -4.93
N VAL A 647 9.13 -21.14 -6.02
CA VAL A 647 10.56 -20.90 -6.27
C VAL A 647 10.84 -19.40 -6.36
N ALA A 648 10.03 -18.66 -7.11
CA ALA A 648 10.17 -17.21 -7.24
C ALA A 648 10.02 -16.48 -5.90
N LEU A 649 9.03 -16.86 -5.08
CA LEU A 649 8.82 -16.27 -3.75
C LEU A 649 9.96 -16.59 -2.78
N ILE A 650 10.52 -17.81 -2.80
CA ILE A 650 11.69 -18.18 -1.99
C ILE A 650 12.91 -17.35 -2.38
N VAL A 651 13.17 -17.21 -3.70
CA VAL A 651 14.26 -16.36 -4.21
C VAL A 651 14.06 -14.91 -3.79
N LEU A 652 12.84 -14.39 -3.85
CA LEU A 652 12.50 -13.03 -3.42
C LEU A 652 12.73 -12.83 -1.93
N LEU A 653 12.22 -13.74 -1.08
CA LEU A 653 12.36 -13.71 0.38
C LEU A 653 13.85 -13.76 0.80
N ALA A 654 14.62 -14.65 0.20
CA ALA A 654 16.07 -14.69 0.44
C ALA A 654 16.71 -13.36 0.01
N SER A 655 16.36 -12.85 -1.17
CA SER A 655 16.93 -11.62 -1.73
C SER A 655 16.67 -10.37 -0.88
N MET A 656 15.54 -10.29 -0.19
CA MET A 656 15.25 -9.18 0.71
C MET A 656 15.96 -9.29 2.08
N GLY A 657 16.55 -10.45 2.40
CA GLY A 657 17.20 -10.74 3.68
C GLY A 657 16.31 -11.44 4.71
N SER A 658 15.26 -12.15 4.28
CA SER A 658 14.41 -12.96 5.14
C SER A 658 14.91 -14.42 5.22
N HIS A 659 14.43 -15.13 6.23
CA HIS A 659 14.37 -16.59 6.21
C HIS A 659 13.37 -17.05 5.14
N VAL A 660 13.45 -18.33 4.73
CA VAL A 660 12.67 -18.87 3.62
C VAL A 660 11.92 -20.16 3.98
N PRO A 661 10.75 -20.42 3.36
CA PRO A 661 9.94 -21.63 3.56
C PRO A 661 10.58 -22.87 2.91
N ALA A 662 11.67 -23.35 3.49
CA ALA A 662 12.45 -24.50 3.02
C ALA A 662 13.14 -25.19 4.21
N SER A 663 13.65 -26.41 4.04
CA SER A 663 14.56 -27.05 5.00
C SER A 663 15.99 -26.55 4.83
N ALA A 664 16.42 -26.32 3.59
CA ALA A 664 17.66 -25.63 3.24
C ALA A 664 17.48 -24.81 1.94
N CYS A 665 18.24 -23.72 1.80
CA CYS A 665 18.24 -22.89 0.60
C CYS A 665 19.64 -22.35 0.33
N ARG A 666 20.13 -22.52 -0.89
CA ARG A 666 21.41 -21.98 -1.35
C ARG A 666 21.18 -21.20 -2.65
N LEU A 667 21.53 -19.91 -2.61
CA LEU A 667 21.15 -18.94 -3.63
C LEU A 667 22.36 -18.15 -4.14
N GLY A 668 22.54 -18.13 -5.45
CA GLY A 668 23.53 -17.34 -6.16
C GLY A 668 23.05 -15.92 -6.54
N PRO A 669 23.79 -15.23 -7.41
CA PRO A 669 23.40 -13.93 -7.95
C PRO A 669 22.14 -14.03 -8.82
N ILE A 670 21.17 -13.13 -8.58
CA ILE A 670 19.93 -12.98 -9.34
C ILE A 670 19.73 -11.50 -9.66
N ASP A 671 19.35 -11.19 -10.90
CA ASP A 671 19.19 -9.82 -11.39
C ASP A 671 17.74 -9.44 -11.74
N ALA A 672 16.90 -10.42 -12.05
CA ALA A 672 15.50 -10.23 -12.39
C ALA A 672 14.65 -11.48 -12.10
N ILE A 673 13.35 -11.28 -11.82
CA ILE A 673 12.34 -12.35 -11.80
C ILE A 673 11.26 -12.01 -12.81
N HIS A 674 11.18 -12.81 -13.86
CA HIS A 674 10.19 -12.72 -14.91
C HIS A 674 9.14 -13.79 -14.75
N THR A 675 7.88 -13.42 -14.89
CA THR A 675 6.79 -14.39 -14.86
C THR A 675 5.82 -14.14 -15.98
N ARG A 676 5.47 -15.22 -16.68
CA ARG A 676 4.30 -15.33 -17.53
C ARG A 676 3.46 -16.45 -16.95
N ILE A 677 2.48 -16.08 -16.15
CA ILE A 677 1.50 -17.01 -15.56
C ILE A 677 0.15 -16.61 -16.11
N GLY A 678 -0.58 -17.57 -16.70
CA GLY A 678 -1.84 -17.32 -17.41
C GLY A 678 -2.74 -16.33 -16.69
N ALA A 679 -3.13 -15.26 -17.39
CA ALA A 679 -3.99 -14.21 -16.84
C ALA A 679 -5.46 -14.65 -16.88
N ALA A 680 -6.25 -14.19 -15.91
CA ALA A 680 -7.70 -14.08 -16.09
C ALA A 680 -7.98 -12.97 -17.13
N ASP A 681 -9.00 -13.17 -17.96
CA ASP A 681 -9.35 -12.29 -19.07
C ASP A 681 -9.42 -10.81 -18.64
N ASP A 682 -8.63 -9.96 -19.31
CA ASP A 682 -8.79 -8.52 -19.25
C ASP A 682 -9.71 -8.06 -20.39
N LEU A 683 -11.02 -8.27 -20.18
CA LEU A 683 -12.08 -7.86 -21.11
C LEU A 683 -12.11 -6.34 -21.37
N ALA A 684 -11.47 -5.53 -20.51
CA ALA A 684 -11.55 -4.07 -20.60
C ALA A 684 -10.66 -3.46 -21.70
N ASN A 685 -9.58 -4.14 -22.08
CA ASN A 685 -8.57 -3.58 -23.00
C ASN A 685 -8.71 -4.01 -24.48
N ALA A 686 -9.72 -4.82 -24.83
CA ALA A 686 -9.97 -5.30 -26.20
C ALA A 686 -8.76 -5.94 -26.92
N GLN A 687 -7.73 -6.35 -26.19
CA GLN A 687 -6.57 -7.06 -26.72
C GLN A 687 -6.82 -8.57 -26.67
N SER A 688 -6.47 -9.27 -27.76
CA SER A 688 -6.48 -10.74 -27.79
C SER A 688 -5.57 -11.27 -26.69
N THR A 689 -6.06 -12.23 -25.90
CA THR A 689 -5.31 -12.91 -24.83
C THR A 689 -3.98 -13.47 -25.33
N PHE A 690 -3.94 -13.92 -26.59
CA PHE A 690 -2.73 -14.39 -27.26
C PHE A 690 -1.73 -13.27 -27.58
N MET A 691 -2.19 -12.09 -28.01
CA MET A 691 -1.29 -10.97 -28.30
C MET A 691 -0.63 -10.43 -27.02
N LEU A 692 -1.38 -10.35 -25.92
CA LEU A 692 -0.84 -9.98 -24.62
C LEU A 692 0.20 -11.00 -24.16
N GLU A 693 -0.11 -12.29 -24.29
CA GLU A 693 0.81 -13.39 -23.99
C GLU A 693 2.12 -13.30 -24.79
N MET A 694 2.04 -13.03 -26.10
CA MET A 694 3.22 -12.86 -26.95
C MET A 694 4.01 -11.59 -26.62
N THR A 695 3.33 -10.51 -26.23
CA THR A 695 3.99 -9.26 -25.81
C THR A 695 4.77 -9.46 -24.52
N GLU A 696 4.17 -10.13 -23.52
CA GLU A 696 4.84 -10.47 -22.26
C GLU A 696 6.03 -11.41 -22.52
N ALA A 697 5.86 -12.44 -23.37
CA ALA A 697 6.95 -13.34 -23.73
C ALA A 697 8.11 -12.61 -24.44
N ALA A 698 7.80 -11.72 -25.38
CA ALA A 698 8.80 -10.91 -26.06
C ALA A 698 9.56 -9.99 -25.09
N GLN A 699 8.86 -9.35 -24.15
CA GLN A 699 9.49 -8.55 -23.09
C GLN A 699 10.47 -9.38 -22.26
N ILE A 700 10.08 -10.59 -21.88
CA ILE A 700 10.96 -11.51 -21.13
C ILE A 700 12.19 -11.89 -21.96
N LEU A 701 12.03 -12.23 -23.24
CA LEU A 701 13.14 -12.60 -24.11
C LEU A 701 14.13 -11.45 -24.34
N HIS A 702 13.65 -10.21 -24.39
CA HIS A 702 14.50 -9.03 -24.55
C HIS A 702 15.21 -8.61 -23.26
N ALA A 703 14.59 -8.81 -22.09
CA ALA A 703 15.12 -8.32 -20.82
C ALA A 703 15.93 -9.37 -20.04
N ALA A 704 15.59 -10.66 -20.16
CA ALA A 704 16.21 -11.70 -19.34
C ALA A 704 17.70 -11.88 -19.64
N THR A 705 18.46 -12.24 -18.62
CA THR A 705 19.91 -12.50 -18.66
C THR A 705 20.23 -13.89 -18.09
N PRO A 706 21.52 -14.34 -18.12
CA PRO A 706 21.94 -15.59 -17.49
C PRO A 706 21.74 -15.67 -15.96
N HIS A 707 21.45 -14.53 -15.31
CA HIS A 707 21.18 -14.44 -13.87
C HIS A 707 19.69 -14.29 -13.56
N SER A 708 18.84 -14.22 -14.58
CA SER A 708 17.41 -14.02 -14.39
C SER A 708 16.69 -15.33 -14.10
N LEU A 709 15.69 -15.28 -13.24
CA LEU A 709 14.73 -16.36 -13.03
C LEU A 709 13.50 -16.12 -13.90
N VAL A 710 13.19 -17.05 -14.79
CA VAL A 710 12.08 -16.97 -15.75
C VAL A 710 11.07 -18.08 -15.47
N LEU A 711 9.82 -17.71 -15.25
CA LEU A 711 8.70 -18.63 -15.11
C LEU A 711 7.82 -18.51 -16.36
N MET A 712 7.73 -19.57 -17.15
CA MET A 712 6.82 -19.68 -18.29
C MET A 712 5.76 -20.71 -17.96
N ASP A 713 4.50 -20.28 -17.83
CA ASP A 713 3.37 -21.16 -17.55
C ASP A 713 2.47 -21.25 -18.78
N GLU A 714 2.45 -22.44 -19.38
CA GLU A 714 1.39 -22.86 -20.31
C GLU A 714 1.27 -21.96 -21.55
N ILE A 715 2.41 -21.49 -22.06
CA ILE A 715 2.47 -20.55 -23.19
C ILE A 715 1.99 -21.17 -24.51
N GLY A 716 1.29 -20.40 -25.33
CA GLY A 716 0.89 -20.76 -26.70
C GLY A 716 -0.53 -21.34 -26.83
N ARG A 717 -1.35 -21.25 -25.77
CA ARG A 717 -2.71 -21.83 -25.74
C ARG A 717 -3.74 -21.11 -26.61
N GLY A 718 -3.54 -19.83 -26.90
CA GLY A 718 -4.53 -18.99 -27.59
C GLY A 718 -4.59 -19.14 -29.11
N THR A 719 -3.86 -20.09 -29.71
CA THR A 719 -3.73 -20.25 -31.17
C THR A 719 -3.80 -21.73 -31.59
N SER A 720 -3.61 -22.02 -32.88
CA SER A 720 -3.55 -23.39 -33.39
C SER A 720 -2.52 -24.23 -32.63
N THR A 721 -2.81 -25.50 -32.38
CA THR A 721 -1.95 -26.37 -31.55
C THR A 721 -0.50 -26.42 -32.08
N PHE A 722 -0.33 -26.47 -33.40
CA PHE A 722 0.98 -26.51 -34.04
C PHE A 722 1.72 -25.17 -33.98
N ASP A 723 1.02 -24.04 -34.21
CA ASP A 723 1.65 -22.72 -34.09
C ASP A 723 2.05 -22.43 -32.64
N GLY A 724 1.18 -22.77 -31.68
CA GLY A 724 1.43 -22.64 -30.26
C GLY A 724 2.62 -23.48 -29.80
N LEU A 725 2.69 -24.75 -30.22
CA LEU A 725 3.83 -25.63 -29.96
C LEU A 725 5.12 -25.08 -30.58
N ALA A 726 5.09 -24.64 -31.84
CA ALA A 726 6.27 -24.11 -32.53
C ALA A 726 6.82 -22.87 -31.83
N LEU A 727 5.93 -21.96 -31.41
CA LEU A 727 6.32 -20.77 -30.63
C LEU A 727 6.86 -21.15 -29.25
N ALA A 728 6.17 -22.01 -28.51
CA ALA A 728 6.63 -22.46 -27.19
C ALA A 728 8.01 -23.13 -27.26
N SER A 729 8.24 -23.97 -28.27
CA SER A 729 9.53 -24.60 -28.56
C SER A 729 10.62 -23.58 -28.89
N GLY A 730 10.31 -22.60 -29.76
CA GLY A 730 11.23 -21.53 -30.11
C GLY A 730 11.62 -20.66 -28.91
N ILE A 731 10.65 -20.31 -28.06
CA ILE A 731 10.86 -19.53 -26.83
C ILE A 731 11.71 -20.32 -25.83
N ALA A 732 11.39 -21.60 -25.58
CA ALA A 732 12.17 -22.47 -24.70
C ALA A 732 13.62 -22.61 -25.19
N THR A 733 13.80 -22.86 -26.48
CA THR A 733 15.14 -22.98 -27.10
C THR A 733 15.92 -21.67 -26.95
N HIS A 734 15.29 -20.51 -27.17
CA HIS A 734 15.94 -19.21 -27.01
C HIS A 734 16.41 -18.97 -25.56
N LEU A 735 15.52 -19.20 -24.59
CA LEU A 735 15.83 -19.05 -23.17
C LEU A 735 16.97 -19.98 -22.71
N HIS A 736 17.00 -21.19 -23.25
CA HIS A 736 18.05 -22.18 -22.94
C HIS A 736 19.38 -21.85 -23.62
N ASP A 737 19.42 -21.65 -24.94
CA ASP A 737 20.66 -21.58 -25.71
C ASP A 737 21.29 -20.19 -25.74
N LYS A 738 20.46 -19.15 -25.91
CA LYS A 738 20.89 -17.76 -26.09
C LYS A 738 20.95 -17.04 -24.76
N THR A 739 19.82 -16.97 -24.05
CA THR A 739 19.72 -16.23 -22.80
C THR A 739 20.43 -16.95 -21.65
N ARG A 740 20.32 -18.28 -21.59
CA ARG A 740 20.86 -19.14 -20.51
C ARG A 740 20.34 -18.76 -19.11
N ALA A 741 19.11 -18.25 -19.06
CA ALA A 741 18.43 -17.89 -17.83
C ALA A 741 18.08 -19.14 -17.00
N PHE A 742 17.85 -18.97 -15.70
CA PHE A 742 17.22 -20.00 -14.88
C PHE A 742 15.74 -20.07 -15.24
N THR A 743 15.31 -21.13 -15.92
CA THR A 743 13.94 -21.21 -16.45
C THR A 743 13.15 -22.38 -15.86
N LEU A 744 11.96 -22.07 -15.35
CA LEU A 744 10.91 -23.06 -15.06
C LEU A 744 9.88 -22.95 -16.17
N PHE A 745 9.78 -23.97 -17.01
CA PHE A 745 8.93 -23.98 -18.20
C PHE A 745 7.83 -25.02 -18.03
N ALA A 746 6.68 -24.62 -17.50
CA ALA A 746 5.52 -25.50 -17.42
C ALA A 746 4.76 -25.51 -18.74
N THR A 747 4.46 -26.71 -19.24
CA THR A 747 3.78 -26.88 -20.53
C THR A 747 2.78 -28.03 -20.49
N HIS A 748 1.81 -27.94 -21.40
CA HIS A 748 0.87 -29.00 -21.73
C HIS A 748 1.24 -29.73 -23.03
N TYR A 749 2.18 -29.18 -23.80
CA TYR A 749 2.72 -29.81 -24.99
C TYR A 749 3.69 -30.93 -24.60
N PHE A 750 3.30 -32.18 -24.88
CA PHE A 750 4.11 -33.34 -24.55
C PHE A 750 5.37 -33.42 -25.43
N GLU A 751 5.29 -32.89 -26.65
CA GLU A 751 6.37 -32.83 -27.63
C GLU A 751 7.59 -32.04 -27.10
N LEU A 752 7.37 -31.08 -26.19
CA LEU A 752 8.48 -30.35 -25.54
C LEU A 752 9.28 -31.20 -24.55
N THR A 753 8.79 -32.38 -24.17
CA THR A 753 9.56 -33.32 -23.34
C THR A 753 10.77 -33.90 -24.08
N GLU A 754 10.82 -33.78 -25.41
CA GLU A 754 12.00 -34.15 -26.18
C GLU A 754 13.13 -33.12 -26.09
N LEU A 755 12.85 -31.90 -25.62
CA LEU A 755 13.84 -30.81 -25.58
C LEU A 755 15.09 -31.19 -24.77
N PRO A 756 15.00 -31.76 -23.56
CA PRO A 756 16.17 -32.24 -22.80
C PRO A 756 17.06 -33.26 -23.52
N ALA A 757 16.54 -34.00 -24.52
CA ALA A 757 17.37 -34.91 -25.30
C ALA A 757 18.35 -34.16 -26.22
N LYS A 758 18.01 -32.93 -26.62
CA LYS A 758 18.81 -32.06 -27.50
C LYS A 758 19.52 -30.93 -26.73
N ALA A 759 18.94 -30.49 -25.61
CA ALA A 759 19.39 -29.37 -24.80
C ALA A 759 20.06 -29.85 -23.49
N ARG A 760 21.40 -29.88 -23.48
CA ARG A 760 22.22 -30.48 -22.41
C ARG A 760 21.96 -29.95 -20.99
N HIS A 761 21.47 -28.72 -20.85
CA HIS A 761 21.20 -28.09 -19.55
C HIS A 761 19.71 -27.98 -19.22
N ALA A 762 18.86 -28.66 -19.99
CA ALA A 762 17.44 -28.82 -19.70
C ALA A 762 17.17 -30.20 -19.10
N VAL A 763 16.21 -30.27 -18.17
CA VAL A 763 15.75 -31.53 -17.58
C VAL A 763 14.23 -31.59 -17.58
N ASN A 764 13.67 -32.79 -17.75
CA ASN A 764 12.24 -33.01 -17.57
C ASN A 764 11.91 -33.23 -16.10
N MET A 765 10.85 -32.58 -15.66
CA MET A 765 10.20 -32.78 -14.37
C MET A 765 8.70 -32.96 -14.62
N HIS A 766 8.01 -33.65 -13.72
CA HIS A 766 6.56 -33.74 -13.76
C HIS A 766 5.95 -33.72 -12.38
N VAL A 767 4.67 -33.33 -12.31
CA VAL A 767 3.89 -33.51 -11.09
C VAL A 767 3.36 -34.95 -11.06
N SER A 768 3.63 -35.66 -9.97
CA SER A 768 3.08 -36.98 -9.71
C SER A 768 1.56 -36.98 -9.48
N ALA A 769 0.91 -38.00 -10.02
CA ALA A 769 -0.48 -38.32 -9.77
C ALA A 769 -0.61 -39.82 -9.54
N ALA A 770 -1.43 -40.21 -8.57
CA ALA A 770 -1.73 -41.61 -8.27
C ALA A 770 -3.17 -41.95 -8.67
N GLU A 771 -3.35 -43.12 -9.27
CA GLU A 771 -4.67 -43.68 -9.53
C GLU A 771 -5.13 -44.50 -8.31
N ALA A 772 -6.21 -44.08 -7.66
CA ALA A 772 -6.85 -44.80 -6.58
C ALA A 772 -8.13 -45.44 -7.12
N GLY A 773 -7.99 -46.62 -7.76
CA GLY A 773 -9.11 -47.31 -8.41
C GLY A 773 -9.60 -46.55 -9.63
N ALA A 774 -10.79 -45.95 -9.55
CA ALA A 774 -11.40 -45.22 -10.66
C ALA A 774 -11.17 -43.70 -10.60
N ASP A 775 -10.56 -43.20 -9.52
CA ASP A 775 -10.37 -41.78 -9.24
C ASP A 775 -8.88 -41.42 -9.23
N ILE A 776 -8.56 -40.17 -9.59
CA ILE A 776 -7.18 -39.66 -9.61
C ILE A 776 -6.94 -38.77 -8.38
N VAL A 777 -5.82 -39.01 -7.71
CA VAL A 777 -5.36 -38.22 -6.57
C VAL A 777 -4.07 -37.51 -6.98
N PHE A 778 -4.08 -36.18 -6.91
CA PHE A 778 -2.88 -35.38 -7.15
C PHE A 778 -2.02 -35.38 -5.89
N LEU A 779 -0.79 -35.89 -6.01
CA LEU A 779 0.16 -35.97 -4.90
C LEU A 779 0.91 -34.65 -4.71
N HIS A 780 0.84 -33.72 -5.68
CA HIS A 780 1.50 -32.41 -5.68
C HIS A 780 3.04 -32.46 -5.47
N GLU A 781 3.66 -33.61 -5.72
CA GLU A 781 5.10 -33.83 -5.61
C GLU A 781 5.75 -33.82 -7.00
N ILE A 782 6.84 -33.08 -7.14
CA ILE A 782 7.64 -32.92 -8.36
C ILE A 782 8.67 -34.04 -8.45
N GLN A 783 8.58 -34.85 -9.50
CA GLN A 783 9.46 -35.98 -9.76
C GLN A 783 10.26 -35.78 -11.06
N PRO A 784 11.48 -36.33 -11.16
CA PRO A 784 12.26 -36.28 -12.38
C PRO A 784 11.63 -37.11 -13.49
N GLY A 785 11.88 -36.71 -14.74
CA GLY A 785 11.33 -37.33 -15.94
C GLY A 785 10.03 -36.67 -16.41
N PRO A 786 9.60 -36.94 -17.65
CA PRO A 786 8.31 -36.46 -18.16
C PRO A 786 7.14 -37.25 -17.54
N ALA A 787 5.95 -36.66 -17.56
CA ALA A 787 4.74 -37.40 -17.20
C ALA A 787 4.54 -38.59 -18.16
N SER A 788 4.04 -39.73 -17.67
CA SER A 788 3.85 -40.92 -18.51
C SER A 788 2.64 -40.84 -19.44
N ARG A 789 1.58 -40.09 -19.05
CA ARG A 789 0.34 -39.87 -19.83
C ARG A 789 -0.33 -38.55 -19.46
N SER A 790 -1.23 -38.06 -20.32
CA SER A 790 -2.15 -36.96 -20.00
C SER A 790 -3.38 -37.48 -19.26
N TYR A 791 -3.75 -36.84 -18.14
CA TYR A 791 -4.88 -37.24 -17.30
C TYR A 791 -6.18 -36.44 -17.57
N GLY A 792 -6.29 -35.82 -18.75
CA GLY A 792 -7.42 -34.94 -19.08
C GLY A 792 -8.79 -35.62 -18.96
N ILE A 793 -8.90 -36.89 -19.38
CA ILE A 793 -10.15 -37.66 -19.30
C ILE A 793 -10.52 -37.98 -17.85
N GLN A 794 -9.54 -38.28 -17.01
CA GLN A 794 -9.71 -38.57 -15.58
C GLN A 794 -10.14 -37.30 -14.82
N VAL A 795 -9.59 -36.13 -15.17
CA VAL A 795 -10.03 -34.83 -14.64
C VAL A 795 -11.47 -34.52 -15.07
N ALA A 796 -11.82 -34.77 -16.33
CA ALA A 796 -13.19 -34.59 -16.82
C ALA A 796 -14.18 -35.48 -16.06
N LYS A 797 -13.77 -36.71 -15.69
CA LYS A 797 -14.58 -37.59 -14.84
C LYS A 797 -14.81 -36.99 -13.45
N LEU A 798 -13.76 -36.46 -12.80
CA LEU A 798 -13.89 -35.78 -11.50
C LEU A 798 -14.81 -34.56 -11.56
N ALA A 799 -14.82 -33.85 -12.70
CA ALA A 799 -15.72 -32.73 -12.95
C ALA A 799 -17.19 -33.15 -13.20
N GLY A 800 -17.49 -34.46 -13.25
CA GLY A 800 -18.83 -34.99 -13.45
C GLY A 800 -19.25 -35.16 -14.91
N VAL A 801 -18.32 -35.20 -15.86
CA VAL A 801 -18.63 -35.42 -17.29
C VAL A 801 -19.27 -36.81 -17.48
N PRO A 802 -20.39 -36.93 -18.23
CA PRO A 802 -21.11 -38.20 -18.38
C PRO A 802 -20.24 -39.34 -18.93
N GLY A 803 -20.45 -40.55 -18.43
CA GLY A 803 -19.66 -41.74 -18.80
C GLY A 803 -19.62 -42.03 -20.30
N ALA A 804 -20.72 -41.78 -21.02
CA ALA A 804 -20.77 -41.94 -22.48
C ALA A 804 -19.78 -41.00 -23.21
N VAL A 805 -19.65 -39.75 -22.76
CA VAL A 805 -18.70 -38.77 -23.31
C VAL A 805 -17.26 -39.17 -22.98
N LEU A 806 -17.00 -39.63 -21.76
CA LEU A 806 -15.68 -40.11 -21.35
C LEU A 806 -15.25 -41.34 -22.16
N ASN A 807 -16.16 -42.28 -22.41
CA ASN A 807 -15.88 -43.47 -23.21
C ASN A 807 -15.55 -43.08 -24.66
N HIS A 808 -16.33 -42.19 -25.25
CA HIS A 808 -16.03 -41.66 -26.59
C HIS A 808 -14.67 -40.94 -26.63
N ALA A 809 -14.37 -40.09 -25.64
CA ALA A 809 -13.09 -39.41 -25.53
C ALA A 809 -11.90 -40.37 -25.39
N ARG A 810 -12.05 -41.50 -24.68
CA ARG A 810 -11.01 -42.54 -24.59
C ARG A 810 -10.76 -43.22 -25.92
N HIS A 811 -11.82 -43.55 -26.65
CA HIS A 811 -11.68 -44.14 -27.99
C HIS A 811 -11.02 -43.16 -28.97
N ALA A 812 -11.41 -41.89 -28.93
CA ALA A 812 -10.80 -40.85 -29.75
C ALA A 812 -9.31 -40.64 -29.39
N LEU A 813 -8.97 -40.62 -28.09
CA LEU A 813 -7.58 -40.51 -27.64
C LEU A 813 -6.74 -41.70 -28.10
N ALA A 814 -7.23 -42.93 -27.96
CA ALA A 814 -6.53 -44.12 -28.41
C ALA A 814 -6.26 -44.09 -29.93
N ALA A 815 -7.24 -43.65 -30.72
CA ALA A 815 -7.08 -43.49 -32.17
C ALA A 815 -6.07 -42.38 -32.55
N LEU A 816 -6.00 -41.30 -31.77
CA LEU A 816 -5.01 -40.24 -31.95
C LEU A 816 -3.60 -40.68 -31.53
N GLU A 817 -3.48 -41.47 -30.45
CA GLU A 817 -2.20 -42.02 -29.97
C GLU A 817 -1.63 -43.09 -30.94
N GLU A 818 -2.47 -43.96 -31.49
CA GLU A 818 -2.07 -44.92 -32.53
C GLU A 818 -1.54 -44.20 -33.78
N ARG A 819 -2.16 -43.08 -34.17
CA ARG A 819 -1.76 -42.29 -35.34
C ARG A 819 -0.62 -41.32 -35.07
N ALA A 820 -0.38 -40.87 -33.84
CA ALA A 820 0.81 -40.07 -33.53
C ALA A 820 2.13 -40.88 -33.71
N GLY A 821 2.04 -42.21 -33.75
CA GLY A 821 3.14 -43.10 -34.13
C GLY A 821 3.25 -43.38 -35.64
N GLU A 822 2.24 -43.04 -36.45
CA GLU A 822 2.17 -43.29 -37.90
C GLU A 822 1.81 -41.99 -38.64
N ASP A 823 2.77 -41.40 -39.36
CA ASP A 823 2.77 -40.11 -40.07
C ASP A 823 1.61 -39.87 -41.10
N GLU A 824 0.33 -40.03 -40.75
CA GLU A 824 -0.83 -39.83 -41.64
C GLU A 824 -1.92 -38.90 -41.05
N LEU A 825 -2.18 -37.80 -41.77
CA LEU A 825 -3.07 -36.69 -41.44
C LEU A 825 -4.44 -36.81 -42.15
N GLN A 826 -5.45 -37.39 -41.49
CA GLN A 826 -6.87 -36.96 -41.56
C GLN A 826 -7.77 -37.80 -40.63
N VAL A 827 -8.51 -37.14 -39.73
CA VAL A 827 -9.62 -37.76 -38.96
C VAL A 827 -10.92 -37.02 -39.29
N ASP A 828 -11.97 -37.77 -39.58
CA ASP A 828 -13.35 -37.27 -39.56
C ASP A 828 -13.84 -37.22 -38.10
N LEU A 829 -13.74 -36.03 -37.49
CA LEU A 829 -14.16 -35.73 -36.10
C LEU A 829 -15.67 -35.95 -35.85
N PHE A 830 -16.46 -36.21 -36.90
CA PHE A 830 -17.90 -36.43 -36.84
C PHE A 830 -18.31 -37.87 -37.16
N ALA A 831 -17.35 -38.78 -37.33
CA ALA A 831 -17.66 -40.20 -37.50
C ALA A 831 -18.32 -40.74 -36.22
N VAL A 832 -19.56 -41.21 -36.35
CA VAL A 832 -20.29 -41.93 -35.30
C VAL A 832 -19.39 -43.09 -34.84
N PRO A 833 -19.12 -43.26 -33.53
CA PRO A 833 -18.29 -44.37 -33.08
C PRO A 833 -18.90 -45.65 -33.63
N ALA A 834 -18.09 -46.50 -34.26
CA ALA A 834 -18.50 -47.86 -34.54
C ALA A 834 -19.02 -48.43 -33.22
N MET A 835 -20.29 -48.84 -33.21
CA MET A 835 -20.87 -49.52 -32.06
C MET A 835 -19.88 -50.61 -31.66
N PRO A 836 -19.52 -50.74 -30.37
CA PRO A 836 -18.66 -51.83 -29.96
C PRO A 836 -19.29 -53.11 -30.52
N GLU A 837 -18.53 -53.90 -31.26
CA GLU A 837 -18.88 -55.30 -31.44
C GLU A 837 -19.13 -55.80 -30.03
N SER A 838 -20.38 -56.17 -29.74
CA SER A 838 -20.72 -56.73 -28.45
C SER A 838 -19.74 -57.85 -28.22
N ALA A 839 -18.88 -57.73 -27.21
CA ALA A 839 -18.23 -58.89 -26.64
C ALA A 839 -19.37 -59.86 -26.35
N GLY A 840 -19.45 -60.95 -27.13
CA GLY A 840 -20.52 -61.92 -27.00
C GLY A 840 -20.60 -62.33 -25.54
N ALA A 841 -21.80 -62.35 -24.98
CA ALA A 841 -22.05 -62.65 -23.58
C ALA A 841 -21.17 -63.82 -23.14
N SER A 842 -20.41 -63.64 -22.05
CA SER A 842 -19.59 -64.73 -21.54
C SER A 842 -20.49 -65.94 -21.24
N PRO A 843 -19.98 -67.18 -21.34
CA PRO A 843 -20.78 -68.38 -21.05
C PRO A 843 -21.45 -68.33 -19.65
N VAL A 844 -20.83 -67.59 -18.72
CA VAL A 844 -21.35 -67.31 -17.38
C VAL A 844 -22.57 -66.39 -17.46
N GLU A 845 -22.48 -65.26 -18.16
CA GLU A 845 -23.58 -64.30 -18.31
C GLU A 845 -24.78 -64.89 -19.06
N ALA A 846 -24.54 -65.72 -20.07
CA ALA A 846 -25.59 -66.44 -20.79
C ALA A 846 -26.34 -67.43 -19.88
N LEU A 847 -25.62 -68.20 -19.05
CA LEU A 847 -26.24 -69.12 -18.11
C LEU A 847 -27.00 -68.37 -17.01
N LEU A 848 -26.43 -67.26 -16.50
CA LEU A 848 -27.06 -66.44 -15.47
C LEU A 848 -28.36 -65.79 -15.95
N ALA A 849 -28.41 -65.35 -17.21
CA ALA A 849 -29.62 -64.81 -17.82
C ALA A 849 -30.75 -65.85 -18.02
N SER A 850 -30.40 -67.15 -18.07
CA SER A 850 -31.36 -68.25 -18.23
C SER A 850 -31.93 -68.77 -16.90
N ILE A 851 -31.38 -68.33 -15.76
CA ILE A 851 -31.80 -68.76 -14.43
C ILE A 851 -32.95 -67.87 -13.94
N HIS A 852 -34.08 -68.50 -13.60
CA HIS A 852 -35.23 -67.84 -12.96
C HIS A 852 -35.33 -68.28 -11.49
N PRO A 853 -34.85 -67.47 -10.53
CA PRO A 853 -34.69 -67.90 -9.14
C PRO A 853 -35.99 -68.36 -8.48
N ASP A 854 -37.11 -67.70 -8.81
CA ASP A 854 -38.42 -67.97 -8.23
C ASP A 854 -39.07 -69.27 -8.74
N ALA A 855 -38.49 -69.88 -9.79
CA ALA A 855 -38.98 -71.12 -10.40
C ALA A 855 -38.13 -72.35 -10.04
N LEU A 856 -37.08 -72.19 -9.22
CA LEU A 856 -36.17 -73.27 -8.85
C LEU A 856 -36.43 -73.79 -7.45
N SER A 857 -36.31 -75.10 -7.27
CA SER A 857 -36.22 -75.68 -5.93
C SER A 857 -34.87 -75.35 -5.27
N PRO A 858 -34.76 -75.39 -3.93
CA PRO A 858 -33.51 -75.07 -3.24
C PRO A 858 -32.30 -75.92 -3.68
N ARG A 859 -32.53 -77.15 -4.15
CA ARG A 859 -31.48 -78.04 -4.65
C ARG A 859 -31.02 -77.64 -6.05
N GLU A 860 -31.95 -77.27 -6.94
CA GLU A 860 -31.64 -76.81 -8.30
C GLU A 860 -30.95 -75.45 -8.30
N ALA A 861 -31.33 -74.56 -7.37
CA ALA A 861 -30.64 -73.29 -7.18
C ALA A 861 -29.17 -73.49 -6.74
N LEU A 862 -28.90 -74.46 -5.86
CA LEU A 862 -27.54 -74.79 -5.44
C LEU A 862 -26.72 -75.40 -6.58
N ASP A 863 -27.31 -76.29 -7.38
CA ASP A 863 -26.65 -76.89 -8.54
C ASP A 863 -26.34 -75.85 -9.64
N ALA A 864 -27.23 -74.89 -9.86
CA ALA A 864 -27.00 -73.76 -10.77
C ALA A 864 -25.80 -72.89 -10.34
N LEU A 865 -25.62 -72.67 -9.03
CA LEU A 865 -24.46 -71.96 -8.49
C LEU A 865 -23.15 -72.74 -8.69
N TYR A 866 -23.16 -74.07 -8.55
CA TYR A 866 -21.99 -74.90 -8.85
C TYR A 866 -21.63 -74.90 -10.34
N GLN A 867 -22.63 -74.86 -11.23
CA GLN A 867 -22.40 -74.74 -12.67
C GLN A 867 -21.79 -73.40 -13.05
N LEU A 868 -22.31 -72.29 -12.49
CA LEU A 868 -21.73 -70.97 -12.68
C LEU A 868 -20.27 -70.91 -12.19
N LYS A 869 -19.98 -71.52 -11.02
CA LYS A 869 -18.61 -71.57 -10.47
C LYS A 869 -17.65 -72.38 -11.33
N LYS A 870 -18.13 -73.41 -12.04
CA LYS A 870 -17.32 -74.20 -13.01
C LYS A 870 -16.98 -73.41 -14.27
N LEU A 871 -17.80 -72.44 -14.67
CA LEU A 871 -17.59 -71.64 -15.87
C LEU A 871 -16.66 -70.43 -15.63
N VAL A 872 -16.39 -70.09 -14.37
CA VAL A 872 -15.48 -69.01 -13.94
C VAL A 872 -14.06 -69.52 -13.63
N GLY A 873 -13.88 -70.85 -13.52
CA GLY A 873 -12.63 -71.49 -13.08
C GLY A 873 -11.67 -71.86 -14.20
#